data_AF-A0A8T4JWH1-F1
#
_entry.id   AF-A0A8T4JWH1-F1
#
_cell.length_a   1.000
_cell.length_b   1.000
_cell.length_c   1.000
_cell.angle_alpha   90.00
_cell.angle_beta   90.00
_cell.angle_gamma   90.00
#
_symmetry.space_group_name_H-M   'P 1'
#
loop_
_entity.id
_entity.type
_entity.pdbx_description
1 polymer ?
#
loop_
_entity_poly.entity_id
_entity_poly.type
_entity_poly.pdbx_seq_one_letter_code
_entity_poly.pdbx_strand_id
1 'polypeptide(L)'
;MARKSIDWMKTMPELLNEWNYEKNNIMPSDISIWSKNKVWWKCKYGHEWASTMNSRQKKSSCPYCAGLLPIVGVNDLQTTNPELMKEWDYQKNIVKPYEIKVGSGMKIWWKCKEGHSWEATPNHRKKGQGCPYCSGKKVLAGFNDINTLRPNIAKEWDYEKNENKTPDMYTVRSGSKVWWRCKEGHSWKAVIASRTGKKYVQCPYCSGRLPIVGTNDLQTTNPDLIKEWNYEKNSPIYPYMVKKGSNNKIWWKCEKGHEWQAEISARTSGKSGCPYCAGRKTIQGENDLVSIESKLLSEWNYKKNDGKKPSDFKMHSGALVWWKCERGHEWQAKIADRSRGDGCPYCSGKRLMVGFNDLAHVYPYLAKEWNYEKNQGKMPEDVTSKAGIKVWWKCEKGHEWQALISNRSRGDGCPICNSGIRTSFPEQAIFYYIKKIYPDALNRCTQQLGGKRELDIFIPSKQVGIEYDGSVWHSSEKALNREVKKYEECIKQGIFLIRVKEKNGVLKEGSCDVLIRTDSNYNNETYKKLFSELNNYIDIPNDIDVVRDRIHILENYRTELKNKSVGTLYPHLVLEWDTEKNGLLTPFMFTPGSGEKVWWICNMNHRWQASIVSRTKGSKCPYCSGICVIRGKNDLATLRPDIAAEWNDEKNGELKPCNIKIKSNKKVWWKCKNGHEWQAIISNRTNKNQGCPFCKKDDSES
;
A
#
# COMPACT_ATOMS: atom_id res chain seq x y z
N MET A 1 -4.43 91.36 -32.79
CA MET A 1 -5.33 91.31 -31.61
C MET A 1 -4.63 91.97 -30.43
N ALA A 2 -5.07 93.16 -30.04
CA ALA A 2 -4.53 93.88 -28.89
C ALA A 2 -4.76 93.05 -27.61
N ARG A 3 -3.68 92.62 -26.95
CA ARG A 3 -3.76 91.99 -25.62
C ARG A 3 -4.27 93.07 -24.66
N LYS A 4 -5.47 92.88 -24.09
CA LYS A 4 -5.99 93.72 -23.00
C LYS A 4 -4.86 93.96 -21.99
N SER A 5 -4.55 95.23 -21.72
CA SER A 5 -3.62 95.62 -20.67
C SER A 5 -4.13 95.06 -19.35
N ILE A 6 -3.48 94.00 -18.85
CA ILE A 6 -3.77 93.46 -17.52
C ILE A 6 -3.06 94.38 -16.54
N ASP A 7 -3.83 95.13 -15.77
CA ASP A 7 -3.34 95.89 -14.62
C ASP A 7 -2.95 94.91 -13.51
N TRP A 8 -1.65 94.59 -13.47
CA TRP A 8 -1.13 93.58 -12.54
C TRP A 8 -1.15 94.07 -11.09
N MET A 9 -1.16 95.38 -10.86
CA MET A 9 -1.21 95.97 -9.52
C MET A 9 -2.55 95.65 -8.83
N LYS A 10 -3.64 95.53 -9.60
CA LYS A 10 -4.96 95.11 -9.08
C LYS A 10 -5.10 93.60 -8.92
N THR A 11 -4.45 92.82 -9.76
CA THR A 11 -4.60 91.36 -9.78
C THR A 11 -3.61 90.61 -8.88
N MET A 12 -2.50 91.24 -8.52
CA MET A 12 -1.47 90.71 -7.61
C MET A 12 -0.90 91.83 -6.70
N PRO A 13 -1.73 92.48 -5.86
CA PRO A 13 -1.30 93.60 -5.02
C PRO A 13 -0.19 93.21 -4.03
N GLU A 14 -0.08 91.93 -3.68
CA GLU A 14 0.95 91.42 -2.78
C GLU A 14 2.38 91.63 -3.31
N LEU A 15 2.56 91.67 -4.64
CA LEU A 15 3.87 91.89 -5.26
C LEU A 15 4.36 93.32 -5.07
N LEU A 16 3.48 94.30 -4.83
CA LEU A 16 3.86 95.68 -4.53
C LEU A 16 4.62 95.80 -3.21
N ASN A 17 4.29 94.95 -2.23
CA ASN A 17 5.01 94.87 -0.95
C ASN A 17 6.43 94.31 -1.11
N GLU A 18 6.70 93.59 -2.20
CA GLU A 18 8.01 93.03 -2.49
C GLU A 18 8.78 93.83 -3.55
N TRP A 19 8.21 94.92 -4.08
CA TRP A 19 8.88 95.78 -5.06
C TRP A 19 9.98 96.59 -4.39
N ASN A 20 11.19 96.57 -4.95
CA ASN A 20 12.28 97.40 -4.42
C ASN A 20 12.23 98.81 -5.05
N TYR A 21 11.59 99.76 -4.36
CA TYR A 21 11.45 101.15 -4.83
C TYR A 21 12.77 101.94 -4.86
N GLU A 22 13.81 101.49 -4.15
CA GLU A 22 15.13 102.16 -4.12
C GLU A 22 16.00 101.76 -5.31
N LYS A 23 15.94 100.49 -5.74
CA LYS A 23 16.77 99.95 -6.83
C LYS A 23 16.12 99.97 -8.21
N ASN A 24 14.81 100.08 -8.28
CA ASN A 24 14.12 100.15 -9.56
C ASN A 24 13.93 101.59 -10.00
N ASN A 25 14.42 101.91 -11.19
CA ASN A 25 14.25 103.23 -11.81
C ASN A 25 12.92 103.35 -12.58
N ILE A 26 11.99 102.42 -12.39
CA ILE A 26 10.67 102.40 -13.03
C ILE A 26 9.61 102.16 -11.96
N MET A 27 8.45 102.79 -12.11
CA MET A 27 7.33 102.59 -11.20
C MET A 27 6.60 101.28 -11.53
N PRO A 28 5.96 100.62 -10.55
CA PRO A 28 5.14 99.43 -10.79
C PRO A 28 4.06 99.62 -11.88
N SER A 29 3.51 100.83 -12.00
CA SER A 29 2.51 101.19 -13.04
C SER A 29 3.05 101.09 -14.46
N ASP A 30 4.37 101.23 -14.63
CA ASP A 30 5.00 101.44 -15.93
C ASP A 30 5.63 100.15 -16.49
N ILE A 31 5.49 99.02 -15.77
CA ILE A 31 5.98 97.71 -16.22
C ILE A 31 4.82 96.76 -16.54
N SER A 32 4.90 96.14 -17.72
CA SER A 32 3.96 95.07 -18.10
C SER A 32 4.27 93.76 -17.38
N ILE A 33 3.23 93.01 -17.01
CA ILE A 33 3.33 91.67 -16.40
C ILE A 33 4.13 90.66 -17.26
N TRP A 34 4.18 90.88 -18.59
CA TRP A 34 4.92 90.05 -19.54
C TRP A 34 6.36 90.52 -19.80
N SER A 35 6.81 91.56 -19.11
CA SER A 35 8.14 92.13 -19.30
C SER A 35 9.23 91.09 -19.02
N LYS A 36 10.19 91.02 -19.95
CA LYS A 36 11.40 90.20 -19.81
C LYS A 36 12.52 90.94 -19.06
N ASN A 37 12.34 92.22 -18.78
CA ASN A 37 13.32 93.00 -18.02
C ASN A 37 13.33 92.50 -16.57
N LYS A 38 14.53 92.32 -16.03
CA LYS A 38 14.71 92.01 -14.61
C LYS A 38 14.59 93.30 -13.82
N VAL A 39 13.70 93.29 -12.83
CA VAL A 39 13.55 94.35 -11.85
C VAL A 39 13.87 93.80 -10.47
N TRP A 40 14.24 94.67 -9.55
CA TRP A 40 14.65 94.34 -8.21
C TRP A 40 13.45 94.14 -7.29
N TRP A 41 13.52 93.09 -6.49
CA TRP A 41 12.53 92.74 -5.48
C TRP A 41 13.21 92.68 -4.13
N LYS A 42 12.50 93.04 -3.07
CA LYS A 42 12.97 93.00 -1.68
C LYS A 42 11.94 92.26 -0.85
N CYS A 43 12.33 91.17 -0.18
CA CYS A 43 11.38 90.41 0.64
C CYS A 43 11.30 90.99 2.06
N LYS A 44 10.34 90.51 2.85
CA LYS A 44 10.15 90.92 4.26
C LYS A 44 11.37 90.70 5.18
N TYR A 45 12.32 89.85 4.78
CA TYR A 45 13.57 89.61 5.52
C TYR A 45 14.73 90.47 4.99
N GLY A 46 14.47 91.42 4.09
CA GLY A 46 15.47 92.35 3.55
C GLY A 46 16.31 91.81 2.40
N HIS A 47 16.13 90.55 1.96
CA HIS A 47 16.87 90.02 0.81
C HIS A 47 16.43 90.69 -0.48
N GLU A 48 17.41 91.11 -1.29
CA GLU A 48 17.18 91.78 -2.56
C GLU A 48 17.62 90.91 -3.74
N TRP A 49 16.79 90.76 -4.75
CA TRP A 49 17.12 89.98 -5.95
C TRP A 49 16.48 90.54 -7.21
N ALA A 50 17.14 90.34 -8.35
CA ALA A 50 16.62 90.72 -9.66
C ALA A 50 15.82 89.56 -10.28
N SER A 51 14.56 89.80 -10.65
CA SER A 51 13.69 88.80 -11.32
C SER A 51 12.72 89.49 -12.27
N THR A 52 12.19 88.74 -13.24
CA THR A 52 11.22 89.25 -14.22
C THR A 52 9.80 89.20 -13.69
N MET A 53 8.93 90.11 -14.16
CA MET A 53 7.50 90.11 -13.82
C MET A 53 6.83 88.76 -14.11
N ASN A 54 7.15 88.15 -15.26
CA ASN A 54 6.60 86.85 -15.66
C ASN A 54 6.99 85.72 -14.70
N SER A 55 8.18 85.76 -14.09
CA SER A 55 8.59 84.78 -13.07
C SER A 55 7.82 84.99 -11.77
N ARG A 56 7.64 86.27 -11.38
CA ARG A 56 6.88 86.65 -10.17
C ARG A 56 5.39 86.30 -10.27
N GLN A 57 4.76 86.46 -11.44
CA GLN A 57 3.38 86.03 -11.68
C GLN A 57 3.20 84.52 -11.46
N LYS A 58 4.23 83.72 -11.77
CA LYS A 58 4.26 82.28 -11.47
C LYS A 58 4.55 81.97 -9.99
N LYS A 59 4.38 82.96 -9.11
CA LYS A 59 4.62 82.90 -7.66
C LYS A 59 6.05 82.49 -7.27
N SER A 60 7.05 82.84 -8.08
CA SER A 60 8.45 82.63 -7.68
C SER A 60 8.77 83.50 -6.45
N SER A 61 9.08 82.89 -5.32
CA SER A 61 9.44 83.59 -4.07
C SER A 61 10.89 84.07 -4.07
N CYS A 62 11.27 84.80 -3.02
CA CYS A 62 12.66 85.19 -2.78
C CYS A 62 13.62 83.97 -2.86
N PRO A 63 14.65 83.99 -3.73
CA PRO A 63 15.56 82.87 -3.92
C PRO A 63 16.49 82.64 -2.72
N TYR A 64 16.76 83.66 -1.91
CA TYR A 64 17.51 83.51 -0.66
C TYR A 64 16.67 82.77 0.39
N CYS A 65 15.42 83.20 0.63
CA CYS A 65 14.50 82.54 1.56
C CYS A 65 14.12 81.11 1.12
N ALA A 66 14.03 80.88 -0.19
CA ALA A 66 13.79 79.54 -0.74
C ALA A 66 15.03 78.63 -0.70
N GLY A 67 16.17 79.09 -0.17
CA GLY A 67 17.42 78.34 -0.12
C GLY A 67 18.06 78.09 -1.50
N LEU A 68 17.67 78.87 -2.51
CA LEU A 68 18.19 78.76 -3.87
C LEU A 68 19.56 79.43 -4.01
N LEU A 69 19.78 80.58 -3.36
CA LEU A 69 21.06 81.30 -3.31
C LEU A 69 21.72 81.20 -1.91
N PRO A 70 23.07 81.28 -1.83
CA PRO A 70 23.78 81.26 -0.55
C PRO A 70 23.60 82.57 0.22
N ILE A 71 23.49 82.44 1.53
CA ILE A 71 23.53 83.47 2.56
C ILE A 71 24.75 83.14 3.41
N VAL A 72 25.75 84.02 3.38
CA VAL A 72 27.02 83.86 4.09
C VAL A 72 26.76 83.72 5.59
N GLY A 73 27.38 82.71 6.22
CA GLY A 73 27.22 82.40 7.63
C GLY A 73 25.94 81.62 7.98
N VAL A 74 25.11 81.30 6.99
CA VAL A 74 23.82 80.60 7.23
C VAL A 74 23.73 79.30 6.43
N ASN A 75 23.79 79.38 5.09
CA ASN A 75 23.59 78.21 4.22
C ASN A 75 24.62 78.09 3.08
N ASP A 76 25.68 78.89 3.12
CA ASP A 76 26.82 78.76 2.23
C ASP A 76 27.64 77.48 2.55
N LEU A 77 28.41 77.02 1.57
CA LEU A 77 29.13 75.75 1.63
C LEU A 77 30.19 75.72 2.74
N GLN A 78 30.86 76.84 3.01
CA GLN A 78 31.88 76.91 4.06
C GLN A 78 31.25 76.71 5.43
N THR A 79 30.12 77.37 5.67
CA THR A 79 29.38 77.27 6.94
C THR A 79 28.76 75.89 7.12
N THR A 80 28.08 75.34 6.10
CA THR A 80 27.35 74.07 6.26
C THR A 80 28.23 72.83 6.14
N ASN A 81 29.41 72.94 5.52
CA ASN A 81 30.31 71.81 5.26
C ASN A 81 31.79 72.19 5.46
N PRO A 82 32.19 72.62 6.67
CA PRO A 82 33.55 73.08 6.95
C PRO A 82 34.62 71.99 6.70
N GLU A 83 34.27 70.72 6.91
CA GLU A 83 35.17 69.59 6.64
C GLU A 83 35.60 69.49 5.16
N LEU A 84 34.75 69.93 4.22
CA LEU A 84 35.10 69.91 2.80
C LEU A 84 36.18 70.94 2.46
N MET A 85 36.39 71.96 3.30
CA MET A 85 37.40 73.00 3.06
C MET A 85 38.82 72.46 3.13
N LYS A 86 39.04 71.35 3.84
CA LYS A 86 40.32 70.63 3.88
C LYS A 86 40.71 70.06 2.52
N GLU A 87 39.73 69.83 1.65
CA GLU A 87 39.92 69.30 0.30
C GLU A 87 39.66 70.35 -0.78
N TRP A 88 39.45 71.63 -0.43
CA TRP A 88 39.26 72.70 -1.41
C TRP A 88 40.59 73.07 -2.09
N ASP A 89 40.61 73.12 -3.43
CA ASP A 89 41.80 73.56 -4.16
C ASP A 89 41.80 75.10 -4.30
N TYR A 90 42.42 75.79 -3.34
CA TYR A 90 42.47 77.26 -3.31
C TYR A 90 43.29 77.87 -4.45
N GLN A 91 44.12 77.08 -5.14
CA GLN A 91 44.94 77.57 -6.26
C GLN A 91 44.17 77.52 -7.58
N LYS A 92 43.31 76.50 -7.76
CA LYS A 92 42.56 76.30 -9.02
C LYS A 92 41.17 76.91 -9.02
N ASN A 93 40.57 77.15 -7.87
CA ASN A 93 39.23 77.73 -7.80
C ASN A 93 39.27 79.27 -7.78
N ILE A 94 38.52 79.87 -8.70
CA ILE A 94 38.29 81.32 -8.72
C ILE A 94 37.17 81.70 -7.74
N VAL A 95 36.12 80.87 -7.65
CA VAL A 95 34.98 81.08 -6.76
C VAL A 95 35.38 80.76 -5.32
N LYS A 96 34.90 81.55 -4.35
CA LYS A 96 35.19 81.32 -2.93
C LYS A 96 34.13 80.41 -2.29
N PRO A 97 34.49 79.62 -1.27
CA PRO A 97 33.57 78.67 -0.64
C PRO A 97 32.23 79.28 -0.16
N TYR A 98 32.25 80.51 0.35
CA TYR A 98 31.04 81.18 0.85
C TYR A 98 30.12 81.73 -0.26
N GLU A 99 30.55 81.73 -1.52
CA GLU A 99 29.78 82.23 -2.67
C GLU A 99 28.88 81.16 -3.30
N ILE A 100 28.95 79.92 -2.80
CA ILE A 100 28.16 78.79 -3.30
C ILE A 100 27.55 78.00 -2.15
N LYS A 101 26.53 77.21 -2.47
CA LYS A 101 25.90 76.26 -1.54
C LYS A 101 26.28 74.82 -1.89
N VAL A 102 26.08 73.91 -0.95
CA VAL A 102 26.36 72.48 -1.18
C VAL A 102 25.52 71.83 -2.28
N GLY A 103 24.31 72.35 -2.52
CA GLY A 103 23.45 71.93 -3.63
C GLY A 103 23.82 72.53 -5.00
N SER A 104 24.92 73.28 -5.12
CA SER A 104 25.34 73.87 -6.40
C SER A 104 25.67 72.80 -7.44
N GLY A 105 25.20 73.00 -8.67
CA GLY A 105 25.56 72.17 -9.83
C GLY A 105 26.94 72.48 -10.42
N MET A 106 27.61 73.54 -9.93
CA MET A 106 28.91 73.95 -10.43
C MET A 106 30.00 72.95 -10.01
N LYS A 107 30.89 72.61 -10.96
CA LYS A 107 32.08 71.80 -10.67
C LYS A 107 33.16 72.72 -10.10
N ILE A 108 33.74 72.27 -8.99
CA ILE A 108 34.81 72.94 -8.24
C ILE A 108 36.01 72.00 -8.21
N TRP A 109 37.21 72.56 -8.16
CA TRP A 109 38.44 71.82 -7.96
C TRP A 109 38.63 71.40 -6.50
N TRP A 110 38.90 70.13 -6.29
CA TRP A 110 39.21 69.54 -4.99
C TRP A 110 40.61 68.95 -5.02
N LYS A 111 41.32 68.97 -3.90
CA LYS A 111 42.66 68.41 -3.75
C LYS A 111 42.69 67.44 -2.57
N CYS A 112 43.16 66.21 -2.79
CA CYS A 112 43.21 65.19 -1.74
C CYS A 112 44.56 65.21 -1.02
N LYS A 113 44.68 64.39 0.03
CA LYS A 113 45.91 64.23 0.83
C LYS A 113 47.12 63.77 0.02
N GLU A 114 46.91 62.95 -1.01
CA GLU A 114 47.95 62.51 -1.96
C GLU A 114 48.32 63.61 -2.99
N GLY A 115 47.71 64.80 -2.90
CA GLY A 115 48.01 65.94 -3.77
C GLY A 115 47.26 65.96 -5.10
N HIS A 116 46.44 64.94 -5.42
CA HIS A 116 45.69 64.91 -6.68
C HIS A 116 44.57 65.96 -6.70
N SER A 117 44.52 66.78 -7.76
CA SER A 117 43.42 67.71 -8.00
C SER A 117 42.38 67.15 -8.97
N TRP A 118 41.08 67.28 -8.66
CA TRP A 118 39.99 66.86 -9.56
C TRP A 118 38.77 67.76 -9.45
N GLU A 119 37.96 67.80 -10.51
CA GLU A 119 36.69 68.54 -10.51
C GLU A 119 35.51 67.68 -10.05
N ALA A 120 34.71 68.19 -9.12
CA ALA A 120 33.44 67.61 -8.70
C ALA A 120 32.48 68.67 -8.15
N THR A 121 31.19 68.38 -8.13
CA THR A 121 30.21 69.26 -7.48
C THR A 121 30.28 69.10 -5.95
N PRO A 122 30.01 70.17 -5.17
CA PRO A 122 29.97 70.08 -3.72
C PRO A 122 28.98 69.01 -3.20
N ASN A 123 27.86 68.81 -3.89
CA ASN A 123 26.87 67.78 -3.51
C ASN A 123 27.45 66.36 -3.61
N HIS A 124 28.26 66.06 -4.64
CA HIS A 124 28.93 64.75 -4.74
C HIS A 124 29.95 64.55 -3.62
N ARG A 125 30.65 65.61 -3.23
CA ARG A 125 31.59 65.59 -2.11
C ARG A 125 30.88 65.38 -0.77
N LYS A 126 29.75 66.07 -0.53
CA LYS A 126 28.88 65.84 0.64
C LYS A 126 28.38 64.39 0.72
N LYS A 127 28.10 63.76 -0.41
CA LYS A 127 27.73 62.32 -0.49
C LYS A 127 28.91 61.36 -0.30
N GLY A 128 30.09 61.86 0.05
CA GLY A 128 31.28 61.05 0.34
C GLY A 128 32.08 60.61 -0.89
N GLN A 129 31.82 61.14 -2.09
CA GLN A 129 32.57 60.74 -3.30
C GLN A 129 33.97 61.38 -3.33
N GLY A 130 34.98 60.62 -2.91
CA GLY A 130 36.41 60.93 -2.88
C GLY A 130 37.11 61.23 -4.21
N CYS A 131 38.43 61.38 -4.12
CA CYS A 131 39.32 61.49 -5.26
C CYS A 131 39.15 60.30 -6.24
N PRO A 132 38.88 60.55 -7.53
CA PRO A 132 38.69 59.49 -8.52
C PRO A 132 39.98 58.70 -8.81
N TYR A 133 41.14 59.30 -8.60
CA TYR A 133 42.44 58.64 -8.78
C TYR A 133 42.74 57.69 -7.62
N CYS A 134 42.66 58.15 -6.36
CA CYS A 134 42.85 57.30 -5.18
C CYS A 134 41.85 56.14 -5.11
N SER A 135 40.61 56.35 -5.55
CA SER A 135 39.59 55.30 -5.59
C SER A 135 39.74 54.34 -6.78
N GLY A 136 40.64 54.61 -7.73
CA GLY A 136 40.88 53.80 -8.93
C GLY A 136 39.80 53.91 -10.00
N LYS A 137 38.95 54.95 -9.94
CA LYS A 137 37.90 55.24 -10.93
C LYS A 137 38.45 55.94 -12.18
N LYS A 138 39.49 56.77 -12.02
CA LYS A 138 40.26 57.37 -13.11
C LYS A 138 41.70 56.88 -13.03
N VAL A 139 42.30 56.64 -14.19
CA VAL A 139 43.72 56.30 -14.29
C VAL A 139 44.58 57.55 -14.12
N LEU A 140 45.69 57.39 -13.42
CA LEU A 140 46.79 58.34 -13.30
C LEU A 140 48.08 57.54 -13.44
N ALA A 141 48.74 57.72 -14.60
CA ALA A 141 49.98 57.03 -14.93
C ALA A 141 51.06 57.34 -13.88
N GLY A 142 51.82 56.32 -13.49
CA GLY A 142 52.83 56.40 -12.43
C GLY A 142 52.27 56.30 -11.01
N PHE A 143 50.95 56.18 -10.83
CA PHE A 143 50.32 56.07 -9.51
C PHE A 143 49.43 54.82 -9.38
N ASN A 144 48.38 54.70 -10.21
CA ASN A 144 47.36 53.66 -10.04
C ASN A 144 47.14 52.78 -11.27
N ASP A 145 47.98 52.93 -12.29
CA ASP A 145 47.93 52.15 -13.51
C ASP A 145 48.51 50.72 -13.32
N ILE A 146 48.21 49.83 -14.27
CA ILE A 146 48.62 48.41 -14.17
C ILE A 146 50.14 48.27 -14.26
N ASN A 147 50.81 49.05 -15.10
CA ASN A 147 52.26 48.93 -15.30
C ASN A 147 53.00 49.27 -14.01
N THR A 148 52.57 50.33 -13.33
CA THR A 148 53.11 50.76 -12.03
C THR A 148 52.80 49.77 -10.92
N LEU A 149 51.53 49.36 -10.75
CA LEU A 149 51.14 48.55 -9.59
C LEU A 149 51.35 47.04 -9.76
N ARG A 150 51.39 46.53 -11.00
CA ARG A 150 51.42 45.08 -11.32
C ARG A 150 52.31 44.79 -12.55
N PRO A 151 53.61 45.12 -12.51
CA PRO A 151 54.51 44.94 -13.66
C PRO A 151 54.60 43.48 -14.15
N ASN A 152 54.57 42.51 -13.23
CA ASN A 152 54.59 41.08 -13.60
C ASN A 152 53.36 40.65 -14.43
N ILE A 153 52.20 41.27 -14.19
CA ILE A 153 50.95 40.97 -14.90
C ILE A 153 50.88 41.78 -16.19
N ALA A 154 51.41 43.02 -16.20
CA ALA A 154 51.55 43.84 -17.40
C ALA A 154 52.40 43.15 -18.49
N LYS A 155 53.39 42.33 -18.11
CA LYS A 155 54.18 41.50 -19.04
C LYS A 155 53.34 40.45 -19.79
N GLU A 156 52.19 40.06 -19.25
CA GLU A 156 51.27 39.12 -19.91
C GLU A 156 50.27 39.82 -20.84
N TRP A 157 50.44 41.12 -21.12
CA TRP A 157 49.58 41.83 -22.05
C TRP A 157 49.81 41.38 -23.49
N ASP A 158 48.74 41.04 -24.21
CA ASP A 158 48.85 40.67 -25.63
C ASP A 158 48.79 41.93 -26.50
N TYR A 159 49.95 42.53 -26.80
CA TYR A 159 50.06 43.78 -27.55
C TYR A 159 49.52 43.67 -28.98
N GLU A 160 49.69 42.52 -29.64
CA GLU A 160 49.19 42.30 -31.01
C GLU A 160 47.66 42.35 -31.05
N LYS A 161 46.97 41.71 -30.10
CA LYS A 161 45.50 41.63 -30.08
C LYS A 161 44.81 42.79 -29.38
N ASN A 162 45.56 43.58 -28.61
CA ASN A 162 45.02 44.76 -27.93
C ASN A 162 45.27 46.06 -28.67
N GLU A 163 46.00 46.01 -29.79
CA GLU A 163 46.26 47.16 -30.66
C GLU A 163 46.84 48.34 -29.85
N ASN A 164 46.19 49.51 -29.88
CA ASN A 164 46.64 50.74 -29.23
C ASN A 164 46.41 50.78 -27.71
N LYS A 165 45.88 49.71 -27.11
CA LYS A 165 45.61 49.67 -25.66
C LYS A 165 46.85 49.21 -24.92
N THR A 166 47.37 50.06 -24.04
CA THR A 166 48.52 49.75 -23.19
C THR A 166 48.12 49.61 -21.71
N PRO A 167 48.89 48.87 -20.89
CA PRO A 167 48.57 48.65 -19.48
C PRO A 167 48.46 49.94 -18.64
N ASP A 168 49.20 51.00 -19.00
CA ASP A 168 49.20 52.29 -18.30
C ASP A 168 47.90 53.09 -18.48
N MET A 169 47.08 52.75 -19.49
CA MET A 169 45.77 53.39 -19.72
C MET A 169 44.67 52.89 -18.78
N TYR A 170 44.94 51.86 -17.98
CA TYR A 170 43.93 51.21 -17.14
C TYR A 170 44.37 51.11 -15.69
N THR A 171 43.40 51.16 -14.78
CA THR A 171 43.64 50.84 -13.37
C THR A 171 43.54 49.33 -13.15
N VAL A 172 44.16 48.83 -12.08
CA VAL A 172 44.06 47.42 -11.64
C VAL A 172 42.64 46.97 -11.24
N ARG A 173 41.65 47.88 -11.25
CA ARG A 173 40.23 47.58 -10.98
C ARG A 173 39.35 47.70 -12.22
N SER A 174 39.95 47.93 -13.39
CA SER A 174 39.19 48.13 -14.61
C SER A 174 38.32 46.92 -14.97
N GLY A 175 37.06 47.20 -15.35
CA GLY A 175 36.11 46.23 -15.87
C GLY A 175 36.35 45.88 -17.35
N SER A 176 37.30 46.53 -18.02
CA SER A 176 37.58 46.30 -19.44
C SER A 176 38.11 44.88 -19.69
N LYS A 177 37.66 44.28 -20.80
CA LYS A 177 38.17 43.00 -21.29
C LYS A 177 39.29 43.25 -22.29
N VAL A 178 40.45 42.67 -22.03
CA VAL A 178 41.65 42.75 -22.88
C VAL A 178 42.20 41.35 -23.11
N TRP A 179 43.04 41.21 -24.12
CA TRP A 179 43.75 39.99 -24.42
C TRP A 179 45.00 39.86 -23.56
N TRP A 180 45.23 38.66 -23.06
CA TRP A 180 46.39 38.28 -22.26
C TRP A 180 47.12 37.15 -22.97
N ARG A 181 48.44 37.15 -22.90
CA ARG A 181 49.32 36.10 -23.43
C ARG A 181 50.19 35.57 -22.30
N CYS A 182 50.07 34.28 -22.00
CA CYS A 182 50.91 33.65 -20.97
C CYS A 182 52.28 33.25 -21.55
N LYS A 183 53.20 32.83 -20.68
CA LYS A 183 54.54 32.35 -21.07
C LYS A 183 54.51 31.19 -22.08
N GLU A 184 53.53 30.29 -21.97
CA GLU A 184 53.32 29.18 -22.91
C GLU A 184 52.69 29.62 -24.25
N GLY A 185 52.56 30.92 -24.51
CA GLY A 185 52.01 31.45 -25.77
C GLY A 185 50.49 31.47 -25.89
N HIS A 186 49.73 30.88 -24.96
CA HIS A 186 48.27 30.92 -25.02
C HIS A 186 47.73 32.35 -24.88
N SER A 187 46.80 32.70 -25.76
CA SER A 187 46.17 34.02 -25.80
C SER A 187 44.67 33.93 -25.45
N TRP A 188 44.21 34.69 -24.44
CA TRP A 188 42.81 34.67 -23.99
C TRP A 188 42.30 36.06 -23.62
N LYS A 189 40.98 36.28 -23.75
CA LYS A 189 40.33 37.53 -23.39
C LYS A 189 39.76 37.47 -21.98
N ALA A 190 40.18 38.37 -21.09
CA ALA A 190 39.70 38.42 -19.70
C ALA A 190 39.58 39.86 -19.17
N VAL A 191 38.75 40.03 -18.14
CA VAL A 191 38.56 41.31 -17.43
C VAL A 191 39.82 41.66 -16.65
N ILE A 192 40.31 42.90 -16.77
CA ILE A 192 41.52 43.38 -16.10
C ILE A 192 41.49 43.13 -14.58
N ALA A 193 40.40 43.51 -13.91
CA ALA A 193 40.25 43.31 -12.46
C ALA A 193 40.37 41.83 -12.03
N SER A 194 39.94 40.89 -12.88
CA SER A 194 40.05 39.44 -12.59
C SER A 194 41.49 38.92 -12.71
N ARG A 195 42.33 39.60 -13.48
CA ARG A 195 43.76 39.28 -13.66
C ARG A 195 44.65 40.01 -12.67
N THR A 196 44.29 41.22 -12.22
CA THR A 196 45.16 42.09 -11.42
C THR A 196 44.80 42.16 -9.93
N GLY A 197 43.64 41.59 -9.54
CA GLY A 197 43.17 41.49 -8.15
C GLY A 197 43.98 40.52 -7.27
N LYS A 198 43.62 40.46 -5.97
CA LYS A 198 44.33 39.63 -4.96
C LYS A 198 44.30 38.12 -5.23
N LYS A 199 43.20 37.60 -5.79
CA LYS A 199 43.06 36.20 -6.25
C LYS A 199 42.98 36.19 -7.78
N TYR A 200 44.11 36.36 -8.46
CA TYR A 200 44.10 36.46 -9.92
C TYR A 200 43.84 35.11 -10.59
N VAL A 201 43.03 35.13 -11.65
CA VAL A 201 42.74 33.93 -12.44
C VAL A 201 43.91 33.67 -13.38
N GLN A 202 44.53 32.50 -13.31
CA GLN A 202 45.62 32.08 -14.21
C GLN A 202 45.12 31.85 -15.65
N CYS A 203 46.05 31.63 -16.58
CA CYS A 203 45.74 31.23 -17.95
C CYS A 203 44.72 30.06 -17.97
N PRO A 204 43.57 30.21 -18.64
CA PRO A 204 42.53 29.17 -18.65
C PRO A 204 42.96 27.91 -19.40
N TYR A 205 43.92 28.01 -20.32
CA TYR A 205 44.50 26.86 -21.02
C TYR A 205 45.47 26.10 -20.10
N CYS A 206 46.44 26.78 -19.48
CA CYS A 206 47.41 26.17 -18.57
C CYS A 206 46.76 25.57 -17.31
N SER A 207 45.69 26.20 -16.80
CA SER A 207 44.91 25.66 -15.68
C SER A 207 43.97 24.51 -16.08
N GLY A 208 43.95 24.12 -17.35
CA GLY A 208 43.12 23.04 -17.87
C GLY A 208 41.62 23.35 -17.91
N ARG A 209 41.20 24.62 -17.77
CA ARG A 209 39.78 25.03 -17.84
C ARG A 209 39.28 25.06 -19.28
N LEU A 210 40.09 25.56 -20.21
CA LEU A 210 39.82 25.55 -21.65
C LEU A 210 40.66 24.48 -22.36
N PRO A 211 40.15 23.89 -23.45
CA PRO A 211 40.90 22.91 -24.21
C PRO A 211 41.99 23.55 -25.06
N ILE A 212 43.08 22.81 -25.25
CA ILE A 212 44.16 23.05 -26.19
C ILE A 212 43.95 22.07 -27.34
N VAL A 213 43.66 22.62 -28.52
CA VAL A 213 43.37 21.85 -29.75
C VAL A 213 44.56 20.96 -30.09
N GLY A 214 44.30 19.68 -30.38
CA GLY A 214 45.33 18.70 -30.70
C GLY A 214 46.01 18.09 -29.46
N THR A 215 45.64 18.50 -28.25
CA THR A 215 46.25 18.00 -27.01
C THR A 215 45.22 17.40 -26.07
N ASN A 216 44.24 18.19 -25.62
CA ASN A 216 43.30 17.77 -24.56
C ASN A 216 41.83 18.12 -24.85
N ASP A 217 41.53 18.57 -26.08
CA ASP A 217 40.17 18.73 -26.55
C ASP A 217 39.46 17.36 -26.75
N LEU A 218 38.13 17.40 -26.82
CA LEU A 218 37.31 16.19 -26.92
C LEU A 218 37.55 15.45 -28.24
N GLN A 219 37.84 16.17 -29.33
CA GLN A 219 38.06 15.55 -30.64
C GLN A 219 39.32 14.69 -30.63
N THR A 220 40.39 15.22 -30.07
CA THR A 220 41.66 14.48 -29.93
C THR A 220 41.57 13.36 -28.90
N THR A 221 40.93 13.59 -27.75
CA THR A 221 40.95 12.61 -26.64
C THR A 221 39.87 11.54 -26.72
N ASN A 222 38.79 11.75 -27.48
CA ASN A 222 37.66 10.82 -27.60
C ASN A 222 37.13 10.70 -29.04
N PRO A 223 37.96 10.29 -30.03
CA PRO A 223 37.59 10.27 -31.45
C PRO A 223 36.37 9.38 -31.75
N ASP A 224 36.23 8.23 -31.07
CA ASP A 224 35.08 7.35 -31.27
C ASP A 224 33.76 7.98 -30.83
N LEU A 225 33.79 8.80 -29.78
CA LEU A 225 32.61 9.51 -29.28
C LEU A 225 32.15 10.60 -30.25
N ILE A 226 33.08 11.18 -31.02
CA ILE A 226 32.77 12.21 -32.02
C ILE A 226 31.94 11.68 -33.18
N LYS A 227 32.02 10.38 -33.48
CA LYS A 227 31.13 9.72 -34.46
C LYS A 227 29.65 9.90 -34.10
N GLU A 228 29.35 10.10 -32.81
CA GLU A 228 27.99 10.35 -32.34
C GLU A 228 27.65 11.84 -32.15
N TRP A 229 28.52 12.78 -32.54
CA TRP A 229 28.25 14.22 -32.38
C TRP A 229 27.23 14.73 -33.42
N ASN A 230 26.17 15.40 -32.98
CA ASN A 230 25.22 16.03 -33.90
C ASN A 230 25.67 17.45 -34.28
N TYR A 231 26.35 17.61 -35.42
CA TYR A 231 26.93 18.90 -35.85
C TYR A 231 25.88 19.99 -36.11
N GLU A 232 24.73 19.63 -36.68
CA GLU A 232 23.66 20.58 -37.00
C GLU A 232 23.07 21.18 -35.71
N LYS A 233 22.69 20.33 -34.75
CA LYS A 233 22.05 20.78 -33.51
C LYS A 233 23.00 21.38 -32.47
N ASN A 234 24.31 21.19 -32.64
CA ASN A 234 25.32 21.74 -31.74
C ASN A 234 26.00 23.00 -32.27
N SER A 235 25.79 23.37 -33.53
CA SER A 235 26.37 24.60 -34.11
C SER A 235 25.97 25.84 -33.28
N PRO A 236 26.93 26.74 -32.94
CA PRO A 236 28.31 26.82 -33.43
C PRO A 236 29.36 26.15 -32.53
N ILE A 237 28.99 25.21 -31.64
CA ILE A 237 29.91 24.49 -30.76
C ILE A 237 30.45 23.25 -31.46
N TYR A 238 31.78 23.17 -31.58
CA TYR A 238 32.47 22.05 -32.20
C TYR A 238 33.27 21.22 -31.17
N PRO A 239 33.52 19.92 -31.47
CA PRO A 239 34.28 19.03 -30.58
C PRO A 239 35.62 19.57 -30.06
N TYR A 240 36.41 20.24 -30.91
CA TYR A 240 37.71 20.81 -30.51
C TYR A 240 37.59 21.98 -29.51
N MET A 241 36.39 22.54 -29.30
CA MET A 241 36.13 23.66 -28.38
C MET A 241 35.79 23.20 -26.96
N VAL A 242 35.64 21.89 -26.73
CA VAL A 242 35.23 21.31 -25.45
C VAL A 242 36.20 20.20 -25.01
N LYS A 243 36.13 19.80 -23.73
CA LYS A 243 36.96 18.76 -23.12
C LYS A 243 36.10 17.62 -22.57
N LYS A 244 36.68 16.44 -22.40
CA LYS A 244 35.98 15.23 -21.90
C LYS A 244 35.24 15.38 -20.57
N GLY A 245 35.70 16.25 -19.67
CA GLY A 245 35.06 16.52 -18.38
C GLY A 245 34.05 17.67 -18.36
N SER A 246 33.62 18.16 -19.54
CA SER A 246 32.69 19.28 -19.63
C SER A 246 31.26 18.88 -19.23
N ASN A 247 30.58 19.73 -18.47
CA ASN A 247 29.16 19.57 -18.13
C ASN A 247 28.22 20.16 -19.20
N ASN A 248 28.74 20.52 -20.38
CA ASN A 248 27.91 20.99 -21.48
C ASN A 248 26.99 19.87 -21.96
N LYS A 249 25.69 20.13 -21.97
CA LYS A 249 24.69 19.26 -22.60
C LYS A 249 24.66 19.53 -24.09
N ILE A 250 25.10 18.55 -24.87
CA ILE A 250 25.13 18.62 -26.33
C ILE A 250 24.29 17.50 -26.92
N TRP A 251 23.87 17.67 -28.17
CA TRP A 251 23.12 16.69 -28.93
C TRP A 251 24.02 15.60 -29.49
N TRP A 252 23.61 14.35 -29.26
CA TRP A 252 24.23 13.14 -29.75
C TRP A 252 23.29 12.45 -30.72
N LYS A 253 23.85 11.72 -31.68
CA LYS A 253 23.15 10.91 -32.66
C LYS A 253 23.84 9.55 -32.78
N CYS A 254 23.14 8.46 -32.48
CA CYS A 254 23.72 7.12 -32.62
C CYS A 254 23.57 6.59 -34.05
N GLU A 255 24.23 5.47 -34.36
CA GLU A 255 24.16 4.80 -35.66
C GLU A 255 22.74 4.42 -36.09
N LYS A 256 21.86 4.08 -35.14
CA LYS A 256 20.42 3.82 -35.41
C LYS A 256 19.59 5.09 -35.65
N GLY A 257 20.22 6.26 -35.76
CA GLY A 257 19.57 7.54 -36.04
C GLY A 257 18.93 8.24 -34.83
N HIS A 258 18.86 7.61 -33.65
CA HIS A 258 18.29 8.25 -32.46
C HIS A 258 19.08 9.48 -32.00
N GLU A 259 18.38 10.54 -31.64
CA GLU A 259 18.98 11.79 -31.18
C GLU A 259 18.61 12.10 -29.72
N TRP A 260 19.59 12.49 -28.91
CA TRP A 260 19.37 12.86 -27.51
C TRP A 260 20.39 13.86 -27.00
N GLN A 261 20.04 14.60 -25.94
CA GLN A 261 20.98 15.43 -25.21
C GLN A 261 21.60 14.67 -24.03
N ALA A 262 22.91 14.81 -23.86
CA ALA A 262 23.63 14.33 -22.68
C ALA A 262 24.86 15.20 -22.41
N GLU A 263 25.31 15.24 -21.15
CA GLU A 263 26.54 15.92 -20.76
C GLU A 263 27.77 15.18 -21.30
N ILE A 264 28.77 15.92 -21.78
CA ILE A 264 30.02 15.34 -22.30
C ILE A 264 30.72 14.50 -21.23
N SER A 265 30.78 14.98 -19.99
CA SER A 265 31.34 14.26 -18.83
C SER A 265 30.66 12.91 -18.57
N ALA A 266 29.34 12.83 -18.67
CA ALA A 266 28.58 11.59 -18.52
C ALA A 266 28.89 10.59 -19.65
N ARG A 267 29.04 11.07 -20.88
CA ARG A 267 29.37 10.25 -22.05
C ARG A 267 30.78 9.66 -21.99
N THR A 268 31.74 10.41 -21.48
CA THR A 268 33.17 10.04 -21.44
C THR A 268 33.53 9.21 -20.20
N SER A 269 32.92 9.50 -19.06
CA SER A 269 33.25 8.88 -17.77
C SER A 269 32.31 7.73 -17.41
N GLY A 270 31.03 7.82 -17.82
CA GLY A 270 29.97 6.91 -17.39
C GLY A 270 29.52 5.86 -18.42
N LYS A 271 30.17 5.76 -19.59
CA LYS A 271 29.73 4.92 -20.73
C LYS A 271 28.22 5.03 -21.02
N SER A 272 27.61 6.20 -20.81
CA SER A 272 26.17 6.37 -21.01
C SER A 272 25.87 6.49 -22.50
N GLY A 273 25.63 5.37 -23.18
CA GLY A 273 25.27 5.34 -24.60
C GLY A 273 23.86 5.86 -24.89
N CYS A 274 23.39 5.64 -26.12
CA CYS A 274 22.05 6.01 -26.56
C CYS A 274 20.96 5.48 -25.61
N PRO A 275 20.09 6.34 -25.04
CA PRO A 275 19.04 5.92 -24.12
C PRO A 275 17.92 5.13 -24.80
N TYR A 276 17.73 5.29 -26.12
CA TYR A 276 16.76 4.52 -26.89
C TYR A 276 17.27 3.10 -27.15
N CYS A 277 18.51 2.95 -27.65
CA CYS A 277 19.13 1.63 -27.87
C CYS A 277 19.28 0.82 -26.58
N ALA A 278 19.51 1.49 -25.44
CA ALA A 278 19.59 0.86 -24.13
C ALA A 278 18.21 0.57 -23.48
N GLY A 279 17.09 0.79 -24.18
CA GLY A 279 15.74 0.58 -23.65
C GLY A 279 15.34 1.51 -22.48
N ARG A 280 16.10 2.59 -22.27
CA ARG A 280 15.84 3.58 -21.21
C ARG A 280 14.72 4.55 -21.61
N LYS A 281 14.68 4.97 -22.88
CA LYS A 281 13.60 5.75 -23.50
C LYS A 281 12.75 4.89 -24.44
N THR A 282 11.47 5.26 -24.58
CA THR A 282 10.50 4.63 -25.48
C THR A 282 10.77 4.99 -26.94
N ILE A 283 10.54 4.01 -27.81
CA ILE A 283 10.49 4.14 -29.27
C ILE A 283 9.08 3.72 -29.67
N GLN A 284 8.31 4.67 -30.20
CA GLN A 284 6.91 4.45 -30.57
C GLN A 284 6.83 3.36 -31.66
N GLY A 285 5.93 2.40 -31.48
CA GLY A 285 5.76 1.26 -32.39
C GLY A 285 6.69 0.07 -32.13
N GLU A 286 7.83 0.26 -31.45
CA GLU A 286 8.78 -0.83 -31.19
C GLU A 286 8.71 -1.38 -29.76
N ASN A 287 8.76 -0.51 -28.74
CA ASN A 287 8.88 -0.94 -27.34
C ASN A 287 7.94 -0.20 -26.37
N ASP A 288 6.91 0.45 -26.92
CA ASP A 288 5.85 1.08 -26.15
C ASP A 288 4.83 0.05 -25.62
N LEU A 289 3.97 0.50 -24.70
CA LEU A 289 2.97 -0.35 -24.06
C LEU A 289 1.88 -0.81 -25.03
N VAL A 290 1.64 -0.05 -26.12
CA VAL A 290 0.62 -0.37 -27.12
C VAL A 290 1.06 -1.55 -27.97
N SER A 291 2.34 -1.62 -28.33
CA SER A 291 2.88 -2.65 -29.21
C SER A 291 2.96 -4.05 -28.59
N ILE A 292 2.83 -4.20 -27.26
CA ILE A 292 3.20 -5.46 -26.60
C ILE A 292 2.06 -6.14 -25.83
N GLU A 293 1.12 -5.41 -25.20
CA GLU A 293 0.21 -6.06 -24.23
C GLU A 293 -1.25 -5.58 -24.29
N SER A 294 -2.13 -6.40 -24.88
CA SER A 294 -3.56 -6.07 -25.06
C SER A 294 -4.34 -6.01 -23.74
N LYS A 295 -3.99 -6.83 -22.74
CA LYS A 295 -4.71 -6.90 -21.46
C LYS A 295 -4.48 -5.68 -20.58
N LEU A 296 -3.29 -5.08 -20.63
CA LEU A 296 -3.04 -3.84 -19.88
C LEU A 296 -3.77 -2.66 -20.50
N LEU A 297 -3.86 -2.61 -21.83
CA LEU A 297 -4.58 -1.57 -22.55
C LEU A 297 -6.09 -1.62 -22.23
N SER A 298 -6.70 -2.80 -22.14
CA SER A 298 -8.12 -2.93 -21.77
C SER A 298 -8.40 -2.45 -20.35
N GLU A 299 -7.40 -2.49 -19.47
CA GLU A 299 -7.51 -2.00 -18.10
C GLU A 299 -7.05 -0.55 -17.91
N TRP A 300 -6.63 0.17 -18.96
CA TRP A 300 -6.18 1.56 -18.85
C TRP A 300 -7.37 2.51 -18.61
N ASN A 301 -7.30 3.35 -17.56
CA ASN A 301 -8.35 4.32 -17.32
C ASN A 301 -8.11 5.62 -18.10
N TYR A 302 -8.60 5.67 -19.34
CA TYR A 302 -8.44 6.84 -20.24
C TYR A 302 -9.01 8.14 -19.67
N LYS A 303 -10.08 8.07 -18.87
CA LYS A 303 -10.71 9.26 -18.28
C LYS A 303 -9.86 9.89 -17.17
N LYS A 304 -9.22 9.06 -16.33
CA LYS A 304 -8.43 9.54 -15.17
C LYS A 304 -6.95 9.76 -15.46
N ASN A 305 -6.44 9.24 -16.56
CA ASN A 305 -5.05 9.44 -16.99
C ASN A 305 -4.86 10.64 -17.91
N ASP A 306 -5.82 11.57 -17.96
CA ASP A 306 -5.89 12.71 -18.87
C ASP A 306 -4.53 13.24 -19.37
N GLY A 307 -4.34 13.22 -20.70
CA GLY A 307 -3.10 13.58 -21.37
C GLY A 307 -2.03 12.49 -21.50
N LYS A 308 -2.08 11.41 -20.70
CA LYS A 308 -1.14 10.27 -20.78
C LYS A 308 -1.67 9.18 -21.70
N LYS A 309 -0.94 8.86 -22.76
CA LYS A 309 -1.27 7.76 -23.67
C LYS A 309 -0.41 6.53 -23.33
N PRO A 310 -0.95 5.31 -23.47
CA PRO A 310 -0.14 4.10 -23.30
C PRO A 310 1.13 4.08 -24.17
N SER A 311 1.07 4.65 -25.38
CA SER A 311 2.21 4.79 -26.31
C SER A 311 3.39 5.59 -25.74
N ASP A 312 3.16 6.40 -24.72
CA ASP A 312 4.20 7.23 -24.11
C ASP A 312 5.10 6.42 -23.16
N PHE A 313 4.69 5.20 -22.79
CA PHE A 313 5.32 4.39 -21.75
C PHE A 313 5.76 3.03 -22.26
N LYS A 314 6.81 2.49 -21.65
CA LYS A 314 7.25 1.10 -21.80
C LYS A 314 6.62 0.20 -20.74
N MET A 315 6.60 -1.12 -20.97
CA MET A 315 6.07 -2.11 -20.02
C MET A 315 6.67 -2.02 -18.61
N HIS A 316 7.98 -1.86 -18.47
CA HIS A 316 8.63 -1.76 -17.15
C HIS A 316 8.77 -0.33 -16.65
N SER A 317 7.87 0.56 -17.06
CA SER A 317 7.88 1.95 -16.60
C SER A 317 7.50 2.06 -15.12
N GLY A 318 8.25 2.86 -14.37
CA GLY A 318 7.91 3.24 -12.99
C GLY A 318 6.78 4.27 -12.89
N ALA A 319 6.19 4.69 -14.01
CA ALA A 319 5.11 5.68 -14.03
C ALA A 319 3.85 5.16 -13.33
N LEU A 320 3.30 6.00 -12.44
CA LEU A 320 2.04 5.73 -11.75
C LEU A 320 0.86 6.22 -12.59
N VAL A 321 -0.07 5.32 -12.91
CA VAL A 321 -1.25 5.58 -13.75
C VAL A 321 -2.49 4.92 -13.15
N TRP A 322 -3.66 5.40 -13.56
CA TRP A 322 -4.95 4.85 -13.20
C TRP A 322 -5.33 3.66 -14.07
N TRP A 323 -5.84 2.62 -13.43
CA TRP A 323 -6.34 1.40 -14.04
C TRP A 323 -7.80 1.23 -13.67
N LYS A 324 -8.54 0.54 -14.53
CA LYS A 324 -9.93 0.15 -14.33
C LYS A 324 -10.12 -1.28 -14.79
N CYS A 325 -10.53 -2.18 -13.89
CA CYS A 325 -10.79 -3.57 -14.27
C CYS A 325 -12.19 -3.72 -14.87
N GLU A 326 -12.47 -4.87 -15.46
CA GLU A 326 -13.78 -5.23 -16.03
C GLU A 326 -14.94 -5.10 -15.04
N ARG A 327 -14.70 -5.33 -13.73
CA ARG A 327 -15.70 -5.14 -12.67
C ARG A 327 -15.92 -3.68 -12.27
N GLY A 328 -15.29 -2.74 -12.96
CA GLY A 328 -15.45 -1.30 -12.74
C GLY A 328 -14.58 -0.70 -11.64
N HIS A 329 -13.84 -1.49 -10.86
CA HIS A 329 -12.95 -0.94 -9.82
C HIS A 329 -11.82 -0.12 -10.43
N GLU A 330 -11.54 1.04 -9.84
CA GLU A 330 -10.49 1.95 -10.29
C GLU A 330 -9.37 2.06 -9.24
N TRP A 331 -8.11 2.00 -9.66
CA TRP A 331 -6.96 2.12 -8.74
C TRP A 331 -5.72 2.68 -9.44
N GLN A 332 -4.78 3.21 -8.66
CA GLN A 332 -3.47 3.60 -9.14
C GLN A 332 -2.43 2.50 -8.90
N ALA A 333 -1.60 2.22 -9.90
CA ALA A 333 -0.46 1.31 -9.81
C ALA A 333 0.61 1.67 -10.85
N LYS A 334 1.85 1.25 -10.61
CA LYS A 334 2.94 1.43 -11.58
C LYS A 334 2.75 0.48 -12.76
N ILE A 335 3.07 0.93 -13.97
CA ILE A 335 3.02 0.09 -15.17
C ILE A 335 3.90 -1.16 -14.99
N ALA A 336 5.10 -1.01 -14.41
CA ALA A 336 6.00 -2.13 -14.11
C ALA A 336 5.39 -3.20 -13.18
N ASP A 337 4.57 -2.82 -12.20
CA ASP A 337 3.93 -3.78 -11.29
C ASP A 337 2.83 -4.53 -12.03
N ARG A 338 2.04 -3.80 -12.83
CA ARG A 338 1.00 -4.38 -13.68
C ARG A 338 1.54 -5.35 -14.72
N SER A 339 2.65 -5.02 -15.38
CA SER A 339 3.32 -5.90 -16.35
C SER A 339 3.94 -7.14 -15.72
N ARG A 340 4.17 -7.17 -14.40
CA ARG A 340 4.57 -8.39 -13.66
C ARG A 340 3.38 -9.29 -13.29
N GLY A 341 2.16 -8.86 -13.58
CA GLY A 341 0.94 -9.62 -13.32
C GLY A 341 0.16 -9.17 -12.07
N ASP A 342 0.55 -8.08 -11.39
CA ASP A 342 -0.29 -7.53 -10.33
C ASP A 342 -1.59 -6.98 -10.94
N GLY A 343 -2.71 -7.59 -10.58
CA GLY A 343 -4.04 -7.20 -11.05
C GLY A 343 -4.76 -6.22 -10.12
N CYS A 344 -6.09 -6.18 -10.22
CA CYS A 344 -6.93 -5.34 -9.37
C CYS A 344 -6.76 -5.69 -7.87
N PRO A 345 -6.43 -4.72 -7.01
CA PRO A 345 -6.22 -4.96 -5.58
C PRO A 345 -7.52 -5.27 -4.84
N TYR A 346 -8.68 -4.80 -5.33
CA TYR A 346 -9.98 -5.13 -4.77
C TYR A 346 -10.39 -6.56 -5.13
N CYS A 347 -10.31 -6.97 -6.40
CA CYS A 347 -10.63 -8.33 -6.82
C CYS A 347 -9.74 -9.40 -6.16
N SER A 348 -8.46 -9.08 -5.92
CA SER A 348 -7.54 -10.00 -5.26
C SER A 348 -7.72 -10.05 -3.73
N GLY A 349 -8.47 -9.11 -3.14
CA GLY A 349 -8.67 -8.98 -1.70
C GLY A 349 -7.50 -8.30 -0.97
N LYS A 350 -6.57 -7.68 -1.69
CA LYS A 350 -5.46 -6.87 -1.13
C LYS A 350 -5.95 -5.52 -0.60
N ARG A 351 -7.06 -4.99 -1.13
CA ARG A 351 -7.76 -3.79 -0.63
C ARG A 351 -9.23 -4.11 -0.37
N LEU A 352 -9.76 -3.58 0.73
CA LEU A 352 -11.16 -3.71 1.11
C LEU A 352 -12.06 -2.80 0.26
N MET A 353 -13.24 -3.32 -0.10
CA MET A 353 -14.38 -2.60 -0.63
C MET A 353 -15.65 -3.21 -0.02
N VAL A 354 -16.29 -2.43 0.85
CA VAL A 354 -17.53 -2.81 1.54
C VAL A 354 -18.64 -3.07 0.52
N GLY A 355 -19.40 -4.15 0.74
CA GLY A 355 -20.44 -4.63 -0.17
C GLY A 355 -19.92 -5.41 -1.38
N PHE A 356 -18.62 -5.74 -1.42
CA PHE A 356 -18.03 -6.51 -2.51
C PHE A 356 -17.09 -7.62 -2.03
N ASN A 357 -16.06 -7.27 -1.25
CA ASN A 357 -15.03 -8.24 -0.81
C ASN A 357 -14.78 -8.25 0.71
N ASP A 358 -15.62 -7.56 1.46
CA ASP A 358 -15.64 -7.65 2.92
C ASP A 358 -16.12 -9.03 3.39
N LEU A 359 -15.79 -9.37 4.63
CA LEU A 359 -16.07 -10.69 5.20
C LEU A 359 -17.58 -10.93 5.33
N ALA A 360 -18.36 -9.91 5.67
CA ALA A 360 -19.81 -10.04 5.81
C ALA A 360 -20.48 -10.41 4.49
N HIS A 361 -20.06 -9.74 3.40
CA HIS A 361 -20.59 -9.97 2.07
C HIS A 361 -20.15 -11.31 1.49
N VAL A 362 -18.87 -11.67 1.61
CA VAL A 362 -18.33 -12.90 1.02
C VAL A 362 -18.67 -14.15 1.86
N TYR A 363 -18.72 -14.01 3.18
CA TYR A 363 -19.00 -15.11 4.11
C TYR A 363 -20.00 -14.70 5.21
N PRO A 364 -21.30 -14.54 4.87
CA PRO A 364 -22.33 -14.14 5.84
C PRO A 364 -22.41 -15.05 7.07
N TYR A 365 -22.13 -16.34 6.91
CA TYR A 365 -22.11 -17.29 8.03
C TYR A 365 -20.94 -17.06 9.00
N LEU A 366 -19.80 -16.52 8.54
CA LEU A 366 -18.70 -16.13 9.43
C LEU A 366 -19.05 -14.87 10.19
N ALA A 367 -19.74 -13.91 9.56
CA ALA A 367 -20.25 -12.75 10.27
C ALA A 367 -21.20 -13.14 11.42
N LYS A 368 -22.04 -14.18 11.24
CA LYS A 368 -22.87 -14.73 12.32
C LYS A 368 -22.07 -15.30 13.50
N GLU A 369 -20.90 -15.86 13.23
CA GLU A 369 -20.00 -16.40 14.26
C GLU A 369 -19.06 -15.33 14.86
N TRP A 370 -19.25 -14.04 14.52
CA TRP A 370 -18.42 -12.96 15.04
C TRP A 370 -18.79 -12.63 16.49
N ASN A 371 -17.80 -12.52 17.37
CA ASN A 371 -18.05 -12.08 18.74
C ASN A 371 -17.99 -10.54 18.83
N TYR A 372 -19.13 -9.87 18.64
CA TYR A 372 -19.24 -8.41 18.62
C TYR A 372 -18.79 -7.72 19.92
N GLU A 373 -19.05 -8.35 21.08
CA GLU A 373 -18.68 -7.83 22.39
C GLU A 373 -17.14 -7.83 22.59
N LYS A 374 -16.48 -8.95 22.31
CA LYS A 374 -15.04 -9.11 22.54
C LYS A 374 -14.16 -8.49 21.46
N ASN A 375 -14.71 -8.18 20.29
CA ASN A 375 -13.97 -7.57 19.18
C ASN A 375 -13.92 -6.03 19.22
N GLN A 376 -14.39 -5.40 20.31
CA GLN A 376 -14.18 -3.97 20.61
C GLN A 376 -14.55 -3.05 19.43
N GLY A 377 -15.69 -3.30 18.79
CA GLY A 377 -16.20 -2.46 17.69
C GLY A 377 -15.63 -2.77 16.30
N LYS A 378 -14.74 -3.76 16.14
CA LYS A 378 -14.37 -4.25 14.80
C LYS A 378 -15.55 -5.00 14.18
N MET A 379 -15.90 -4.64 12.94
CA MET A 379 -17.00 -5.28 12.22
C MET A 379 -16.49 -6.20 11.10
N PRO A 380 -17.24 -7.27 10.75
CA PRO A 380 -16.94 -8.11 9.59
C PRO A 380 -16.85 -7.32 8.26
N GLU A 381 -17.56 -6.20 8.14
CA GLU A 381 -17.56 -5.31 6.98
C GLU A 381 -16.22 -4.56 6.81
N ASP A 382 -15.44 -4.41 7.90
CA ASP A 382 -14.18 -3.65 7.93
C ASP A 382 -12.96 -4.49 7.52
N VAL A 383 -13.16 -5.75 7.15
CA VAL A 383 -12.09 -6.71 6.91
C VAL A 383 -12.37 -7.58 5.70
N THR A 384 -11.33 -7.92 4.93
CA THR A 384 -11.47 -8.92 3.87
C THR A 384 -11.36 -10.33 4.43
N SER A 385 -11.92 -11.30 3.72
CA SER A 385 -11.83 -12.72 4.11
C SER A 385 -10.41 -13.29 4.14
N LYS A 386 -9.44 -12.60 3.53
CA LYS A 386 -8.01 -12.96 3.53
C LYS A 386 -7.19 -12.25 4.60
N ALA A 387 -7.83 -11.43 5.45
CA ALA A 387 -7.13 -10.66 6.46
C ALA A 387 -6.34 -11.58 7.43
N GLY A 388 -5.07 -11.24 7.66
CA GLY A 388 -4.19 -11.88 8.63
C GLY A 388 -4.43 -11.44 10.07
N ILE A 389 -5.65 -11.03 10.41
CA ILE A 389 -6.02 -10.46 11.72
C ILE A 389 -6.68 -11.55 12.55
N LYS A 390 -6.28 -11.66 13.83
CA LYS A 390 -6.90 -12.56 14.81
C LYS A 390 -8.05 -11.82 15.49
N VAL A 391 -9.21 -12.46 15.54
CA VAL A 391 -10.45 -11.93 16.15
C VAL A 391 -11.11 -13.02 16.98
N TRP A 392 -12.01 -12.60 17.88
CA TRP A 392 -12.86 -13.48 18.67
C TRP A 392 -14.06 -13.96 17.86
N TRP A 393 -14.35 -15.23 17.97
CA TRP A 393 -15.48 -15.91 17.35
C TRP A 393 -16.36 -16.52 18.44
N LYS A 394 -17.64 -16.69 18.15
CA LYS A 394 -18.63 -17.35 18.99
C LYS A 394 -19.50 -18.26 18.12
N CYS A 395 -19.52 -19.56 18.39
CA CYS A 395 -20.36 -20.48 17.62
C CYS A 395 -21.76 -20.57 18.23
N GLU A 396 -22.68 -21.23 17.52
CA GLU A 396 -24.08 -21.41 17.94
C GLU A 396 -24.22 -22.18 19.27
N LYS A 397 -23.28 -23.08 19.59
CA LYS A 397 -23.21 -23.77 20.88
C LYS A 397 -22.66 -22.89 22.02
N GLY A 398 -22.40 -21.61 21.76
CA GLY A 398 -21.91 -20.64 22.74
C GLY A 398 -20.39 -20.66 23.00
N HIS A 399 -19.64 -21.56 22.35
CA HIS A 399 -18.18 -21.61 22.51
C HIS A 399 -17.51 -20.37 21.92
N GLU A 400 -16.56 -19.79 22.65
CA GLU A 400 -15.83 -18.60 22.24
C GLU A 400 -14.34 -18.89 22.08
N TRP A 401 -13.72 -18.44 20.99
CA TRP A 401 -12.29 -18.67 20.74
C TRP A 401 -11.70 -17.59 19.84
N GLN A 402 -10.37 -17.48 19.83
CA GLN A 402 -9.66 -16.60 18.90
C GLN A 402 -9.11 -17.37 17.70
N ALA A 403 -9.29 -16.82 16.50
CA ALA A 403 -8.69 -17.36 15.27
C ALA A 403 -8.43 -16.27 14.23
N LEU A 404 -7.51 -16.54 13.30
CA LEU A 404 -7.28 -15.70 12.13
C LEU A 404 -8.49 -15.75 11.20
N ILE A 405 -8.92 -14.60 10.68
CA ILE A 405 -10.00 -14.52 9.67
C ILE A 405 -9.69 -15.41 8.46
N SER A 406 -8.46 -15.36 7.95
CA SER A 406 -8.02 -16.19 6.83
C SER A 406 -8.10 -17.70 7.11
N ASN A 407 -7.91 -18.17 8.34
CA ASN A 407 -8.09 -19.58 8.72
C ASN A 407 -9.56 -19.97 8.69
N ARG A 408 -10.40 -19.09 9.24
CA ARG A 408 -11.86 -19.26 9.30
C ARG A 408 -12.48 -19.30 7.90
N SER A 409 -12.03 -18.42 7.01
CA SER A 409 -12.42 -18.39 5.59
C SER A 409 -12.00 -19.66 4.83
N ARG A 410 -10.91 -20.32 5.23
CA ARG A 410 -10.48 -21.61 4.67
C ARG A 410 -11.30 -22.80 5.18
N GLY A 411 -12.14 -22.60 6.20
CA GLY A 411 -13.06 -23.61 6.72
C GLY A 411 -12.70 -24.15 8.10
N ASP A 412 -11.69 -23.60 8.79
CA ASP A 412 -11.39 -24.01 10.16
C ASP A 412 -12.58 -23.66 11.06
N GLY A 413 -13.20 -24.67 11.68
CA GLY A 413 -14.37 -24.56 12.56
C GLY A 413 -14.05 -24.09 13.99
N CYS A 414 -15.04 -24.11 14.87
CA CYS A 414 -14.80 -23.92 16.31
C CYS A 414 -13.92 -25.08 16.82
N PRO A 415 -12.81 -24.82 17.52
CA PRO A 415 -11.88 -25.87 17.96
C PRO A 415 -12.51 -26.81 19.00
N ILE A 416 -13.42 -26.30 19.82
CA ILE A 416 -14.13 -27.09 20.85
C ILE A 416 -15.15 -28.02 20.17
N CYS A 417 -15.94 -27.48 19.25
CA CYS A 417 -16.86 -28.25 18.41
C CYS A 417 -16.15 -29.30 17.54
N ASN A 418 -15.06 -28.92 16.88
CA ASN A 418 -14.31 -29.81 16.01
C ASN A 418 -13.50 -30.85 16.79
N SER A 419 -13.37 -30.73 18.11
CA SER A 419 -12.71 -31.75 18.93
C SER A 419 -13.40 -33.10 18.84
N GLY A 420 -14.74 -33.11 18.70
CA GLY A 420 -15.56 -34.32 18.55
C GLY A 420 -15.45 -35.03 17.19
N ILE A 421 -14.88 -34.36 16.17
CA ILE A 421 -14.60 -34.97 14.86
C ILE A 421 -13.39 -35.91 14.95
N ARG A 422 -12.53 -35.74 15.98
CA ARG A 422 -11.33 -36.54 16.21
C ARG A 422 -11.51 -37.66 17.24
N THR A 423 -12.66 -37.74 17.88
CA THR A 423 -13.00 -38.75 18.89
C THR A 423 -13.89 -39.83 18.30
N SER A 424 -13.72 -41.06 18.75
CA SER A 424 -14.52 -42.18 18.25
C SER A 424 -15.95 -42.13 18.83
N PHE A 425 -16.93 -42.73 18.13
CA PHE A 425 -18.28 -42.85 18.70
C PHE A 425 -18.27 -43.59 20.06
N PRO A 426 -17.45 -44.64 20.26
CA PRO A 426 -17.36 -45.30 21.56
C PRO A 426 -16.90 -44.45 22.72
N GLU A 427 -15.86 -43.66 22.51
CA GLU A 427 -15.38 -42.68 23.48
C GLU A 427 -16.51 -41.72 23.89
N GLN A 428 -17.25 -41.19 22.91
CA GLN A 428 -18.36 -40.26 23.16
C GLN A 428 -19.56 -40.93 23.84
N ALA A 429 -19.83 -42.20 23.52
CA ALA A 429 -20.88 -42.98 24.18
C ALA A 429 -20.52 -43.26 25.65
N ILE A 430 -19.27 -43.66 25.94
CA ILE A 430 -18.79 -43.86 27.31
C ILE A 430 -18.91 -42.55 28.10
N PHE A 431 -18.41 -41.45 27.53
CA PHE A 431 -18.48 -40.13 28.14
C PHE A 431 -19.92 -39.69 28.44
N TYR A 432 -20.84 -39.87 27.49
CA TYR A 432 -22.25 -39.49 27.64
C TYR A 432 -22.91 -40.14 28.86
N TYR A 433 -22.70 -41.44 29.08
CA TYR A 433 -23.28 -42.12 30.24
C TYR A 433 -22.55 -41.80 31.55
N ILE A 434 -21.22 -41.67 31.52
CA ILE A 434 -20.45 -41.26 32.70
C ILE A 434 -20.87 -39.87 33.17
N LYS A 435 -21.07 -38.92 32.24
CA LYS A 435 -21.49 -37.55 32.54
C LYS A 435 -22.85 -37.46 33.24
N LYS A 436 -23.74 -38.45 33.05
CA LYS A 436 -25.03 -38.53 33.76
C LYS A 436 -24.86 -38.79 35.27
N ILE A 437 -23.78 -39.46 35.66
CA ILE A 437 -23.46 -39.77 37.06
C ILE A 437 -22.46 -38.76 37.64
N TYR A 438 -21.48 -38.34 36.84
CA TYR A 438 -20.40 -37.44 37.21
C TYR A 438 -20.44 -36.17 36.35
N PRO A 439 -21.21 -35.13 36.76
CA PRO A 439 -21.29 -33.86 36.03
C PRO A 439 -19.95 -33.14 35.87
N ASP A 440 -18.94 -33.44 36.68
CA ASP A 440 -17.57 -32.92 36.60
C ASP A 440 -16.69 -33.66 35.58
N ALA A 441 -17.14 -34.78 35.01
CA ALA A 441 -16.36 -35.55 34.04
C ALA A 441 -15.98 -34.70 32.81
N LEU A 442 -14.72 -34.74 32.42
CA LEU A 442 -14.13 -33.99 31.32
C LEU A 442 -13.79 -34.95 30.17
N ASN A 443 -14.01 -34.48 28.94
CA ASN A 443 -13.59 -35.19 27.73
C ASN A 443 -12.30 -34.55 27.18
N ARG A 444 -11.38 -35.34 26.62
CA ARG A 444 -10.07 -34.90 26.08
C ARG A 444 -9.28 -34.01 27.05
N CYS A 445 -9.22 -34.40 28.31
CA CYS A 445 -8.57 -33.62 29.34
C CYS A 445 -7.04 -33.60 29.12
N THR A 446 -6.48 -32.44 28.76
CA THR A 446 -5.03 -32.25 28.63
C THR A 446 -4.38 -31.57 29.83
N GLN A 447 -5.17 -30.81 30.60
CA GLN A 447 -4.68 -29.97 31.68
C GLN A 447 -4.02 -30.79 32.78
N GLN A 448 -4.59 -31.95 33.13
CA GLN A 448 -4.07 -32.80 34.20
C GLN A 448 -2.73 -33.47 33.85
N LEU A 449 -2.40 -33.59 32.55
CA LEU A 449 -1.14 -34.18 32.07
C LEU A 449 -0.18 -33.12 31.48
N GLY A 450 -0.19 -31.91 32.04
CA GLY A 450 0.74 -30.84 31.67
C GLY A 450 0.57 -30.30 30.25
N GLY A 451 -0.62 -30.44 29.66
CA GLY A 451 -0.96 -29.91 28.33
C GLY A 451 -0.33 -30.66 27.14
N LYS A 452 0.49 -31.69 27.39
CA LYS A 452 1.22 -32.44 26.35
C LYS A 452 0.55 -33.75 25.93
N ARG A 453 -0.29 -34.32 26.78
CA ARG A 453 -1.03 -35.57 26.54
C ARG A 453 -2.50 -35.37 26.93
N GLU A 454 -3.39 -36.04 26.24
CA GLU A 454 -4.84 -36.00 26.53
C GLU A 454 -5.28 -37.31 27.19
N LEU A 455 -6.17 -37.23 28.18
CA LEU A 455 -7.02 -38.34 28.64
C LEU A 455 -8.35 -38.27 27.89
N ASP A 456 -8.81 -39.37 27.32
CA ASP A 456 -10.08 -39.38 26.58
C ASP A 456 -11.25 -38.98 27.49
N ILE A 457 -11.33 -39.57 28.69
CA ILE A 457 -12.26 -39.17 29.74
C ILE A 457 -11.51 -39.05 31.06
N PHE A 458 -11.76 -38.00 31.82
CA PHE A 458 -11.23 -37.81 33.16
C PHE A 458 -12.36 -37.43 34.12
N ILE A 459 -12.44 -38.08 35.27
CA ILE A 459 -13.43 -37.82 36.33
C ILE A 459 -12.67 -37.20 37.52
N PRO A 460 -12.62 -35.86 37.65
CA PRO A 460 -11.83 -35.19 38.68
C PRO A 460 -12.17 -35.65 40.11
N SER A 461 -13.46 -35.78 40.42
CA SER A 461 -13.96 -36.18 41.74
C SER A 461 -13.54 -37.59 42.18
N LYS A 462 -13.18 -38.47 41.24
CA LYS A 462 -12.71 -39.83 41.51
C LYS A 462 -11.22 -40.03 41.24
N GLN A 463 -10.54 -39.04 40.64
CA GLN A 463 -9.20 -39.18 40.07
C GLN A 463 -9.08 -40.40 39.15
N VAL A 464 -10.11 -40.64 38.32
CA VAL A 464 -10.14 -41.76 37.37
C VAL A 464 -10.01 -41.23 35.95
N GLY A 465 -9.07 -41.79 35.18
CA GLY A 465 -8.92 -41.61 33.74
C GLY A 465 -9.43 -42.83 32.98
N ILE A 466 -10.11 -42.63 31.85
CA ILE A 466 -10.54 -43.71 30.96
C ILE A 466 -10.04 -43.41 29.56
N GLU A 467 -9.39 -44.41 28.96
CA GLU A 467 -8.86 -44.37 27.59
C GLU A 467 -9.59 -45.39 26.73
N TYR A 468 -10.01 -45.00 25.53
CA TYR A 468 -10.60 -45.90 24.54
C TYR A 468 -9.65 -46.11 23.35
N ASP A 469 -9.13 -47.33 23.22
CA ASP A 469 -8.21 -47.73 22.16
C ASP A 469 -8.92 -48.62 21.11
N GLY A 470 -9.16 -48.07 19.92
CA GLY A 470 -9.67 -48.85 18.77
C GLY A 470 -8.60 -49.75 18.15
N SER A 471 -8.95 -50.96 17.70
CA SER A 471 -8.00 -52.03 17.30
C SER A 471 -7.09 -51.74 16.10
N VAL A 472 -7.47 -50.79 15.23
CA VAL A 472 -6.74 -50.43 13.99
C VAL A 472 -5.59 -49.45 14.26
N TRP A 473 -5.69 -48.70 15.35
CA TRP A 473 -4.68 -47.77 15.81
C TRP A 473 -3.97 -48.46 16.99
N HIS A 474 -2.69 -48.21 17.27
CA HIS A 474 -1.97 -48.78 18.44
C HIS A 474 -1.22 -50.12 18.31
N SER A 475 -0.96 -50.63 17.10
CA SER A 475 -0.11 -51.85 16.95
C SER A 475 1.39 -51.57 16.86
N SER A 476 1.81 -50.32 16.61
CA SER A 476 3.24 -49.99 16.47
C SER A 476 3.94 -49.84 17.84
N GLU A 477 5.21 -50.26 17.92
CA GLU A 477 6.09 -50.07 19.08
C GLU A 477 6.07 -48.61 19.62
N LYS A 478 6.04 -47.63 18.71
CA LYS A 478 5.99 -46.20 19.04
C LYS A 478 4.68 -45.80 19.73
N ALA A 479 3.55 -46.39 19.34
CA ALA A 479 2.25 -46.13 19.94
C ALA A 479 2.18 -46.76 21.34
N LEU A 480 2.60 -48.02 21.47
CA LEU A 480 2.65 -48.72 22.76
C LEU A 480 3.56 -48.01 23.77
N ASN A 481 4.72 -47.51 23.33
CA ASN A 481 5.60 -46.70 24.19
C ASN A 481 4.98 -45.35 24.61
N ARG A 482 4.03 -44.81 23.84
CA ARG A 482 3.30 -43.60 24.23
C ARG A 482 2.23 -43.90 25.29
N GLU A 483 1.59 -45.07 25.21
CA GLU A 483 0.63 -45.55 26.21
C GLU A 483 1.29 -45.69 27.58
N VAL A 484 2.44 -46.37 27.64
CA VAL A 484 3.25 -46.51 28.88
C VAL A 484 3.63 -45.14 29.45
N LYS A 485 4.16 -44.24 28.62
CA LYS A 485 4.50 -42.87 29.08
C LYS A 485 3.30 -42.03 29.52
N LYS A 486 2.10 -42.30 28.99
CA LYS A 486 0.87 -41.64 29.44
C LYS A 486 0.49 -42.16 30.82
N TYR A 487 0.57 -43.47 31.02
CA TYR A 487 0.31 -44.11 32.30
C TYR A 487 1.29 -43.67 33.39
N GLU A 488 2.59 -43.59 33.10
CA GLU A 488 3.59 -43.03 34.03
C GLU A 488 3.23 -41.61 34.50
N GLU A 489 2.64 -40.80 33.62
CA GLU A 489 2.18 -39.46 33.98
C GLU A 489 0.90 -39.50 34.84
N CYS A 490 0.00 -40.45 34.57
CA CYS A 490 -1.19 -40.67 35.39
C CYS A 490 -0.79 -41.04 36.83
N ILE A 491 0.19 -41.96 36.99
CA ILE A 491 0.72 -42.34 38.30
C ILE A 491 1.26 -41.12 39.06
N LYS A 492 2.06 -40.27 38.41
CA LYS A 492 2.61 -39.05 39.04
C LYS A 492 1.54 -38.09 39.55
N GLN A 493 0.38 -38.09 38.90
CA GLN A 493 -0.75 -37.23 39.23
C GLN A 493 -1.79 -37.92 40.11
N GLY A 494 -1.55 -39.17 40.55
CA GLY A 494 -2.47 -39.94 41.38
C GLY A 494 -3.73 -40.39 40.66
N ILE A 495 -3.69 -40.53 39.33
CA ILE A 495 -4.84 -40.88 38.49
C ILE A 495 -4.88 -42.39 38.28
N PHE A 496 -6.01 -43.01 38.63
CA PHE A 496 -6.31 -44.41 38.32
C PHE A 496 -6.77 -44.54 36.86
N LEU A 497 -6.01 -45.28 36.04
CA LEU A 497 -6.20 -45.35 34.60
C LEU A 497 -6.86 -46.67 34.18
N ILE A 498 -8.09 -46.57 33.68
CA ILE A 498 -8.82 -47.67 33.04
C ILE A 498 -8.62 -47.56 31.52
N ARG A 499 -8.14 -48.63 30.88
CA ARG A 499 -7.95 -48.69 29.42
C ARG A 499 -8.94 -49.68 28.82
N VAL A 500 -9.86 -49.18 28.01
CA VAL A 500 -10.82 -49.96 27.23
C VAL A 500 -10.23 -50.23 25.86
N LYS A 501 -9.90 -51.48 25.56
CA LYS A 501 -9.23 -51.87 24.32
C LYS A 501 -10.06 -52.88 23.55
N GLU A 502 -10.21 -52.68 22.24
CA GLU A 502 -10.92 -53.65 21.40
C GLU A 502 -10.20 -55.03 21.45
N LYS A 503 -10.95 -56.14 21.34
CA LYS A 503 -10.44 -57.52 21.58
C LYS A 503 -9.14 -57.89 20.86
N ASN A 504 -8.87 -57.30 19.69
CA ASN A 504 -7.67 -57.58 18.89
C ASN A 504 -6.53 -56.56 19.07
N GLY A 505 -6.66 -55.59 19.98
CA GLY A 505 -5.63 -54.58 20.22
C GLY A 505 -4.44 -55.13 21.02
N VAL A 506 -3.22 -54.84 20.56
CA VAL A 506 -1.98 -55.17 21.28
C VAL A 506 -1.84 -54.29 22.52
N LEU A 507 -1.42 -54.86 23.65
CA LEU A 507 -1.15 -54.12 24.89
C LEU A 507 0.31 -54.34 25.31
N LYS A 508 0.93 -53.30 25.88
CA LYS A 508 2.22 -53.41 26.56
C LYS A 508 2.00 -53.40 28.07
N GLU A 509 2.67 -54.28 28.79
CA GLU A 509 2.62 -54.32 30.26
C GLU A 509 2.98 -52.95 30.86
N GLY A 510 2.33 -52.57 31.96
CA GLY A 510 2.53 -51.29 32.63
C GLY A 510 2.01 -50.08 31.82
N SER A 511 0.80 -50.18 31.25
CA SER A 511 0.16 -49.10 30.46
C SER A 511 -1.22 -48.66 30.97
N CYS A 512 -1.69 -49.24 32.07
CA CYS A 512 -2.94 -48.92 32.78
C CYS A 512 -3.01 -49.70 34.10
N ASP A 513 -3.91 -49.29 35.01
CA ASP A 513 -4.26 -50.07 36.20
C ASP A 513 -5.21 -51.22 35.86
N VAL A 514 -6.17 -50.96 34.95
CA VAL A 514 -7.21 -51.91 34.55
C VAL A 514 -7.32 -51.94 33.03
N LEU A 515 -7.34 -53.15 32.47
CA LEU A 515 -7.65 -53.39 31.06
C LEU A 515 -9.04 -54.00 30.93
N ILE A 516 -9.92 -53.35 30.17
CA ILE A 516 -11.23 -53.88 29.79
C ILE A 516 -11.23 -54.20 28.30
N ARG A 517 -11.70 -55.39 27.93
CA ARG A 517 -11.76 -55.84 26.53
C ARG A 517 -13.18 -55.71 25.97
N THR A 518 -13.34 -54.96 24.89
CA THR A 518 -14.63 -54.77 24.23
C THR A 518 -14.64 -55.26 22.79
N ASP A 519 -15.81 -55.68 22.30
CA ASP A 519 -16.03 -55.89 20.86
C ASP A 519 -16.16 -54.55 20.15
N SER A 520 -15.79 -54.50 18.87
CA SER A 520 -16.00 -53.34 17.98
C SER A 520 -17.45 -53.23 17.47
N ASN A 521 -18.31 -54.17 17.85
CA ASN A 521 -19.72 -54.16 17.51
C ASN A 521 -20.48 -53.23 18.46
N TYR A 522 -20.79 -52.02 17.99
CA TYR A 522 -21.44 -50.97 18.77
C TYR A 522 -22.96 -51.18 18.96
N ASN A 523 -23.34 -52.28 19.59
CA ASN A 523 -24.72 -52.64 19.92
C ASN A 523 -24.97 -52.59 21.45
N ASN A 524 -26.23 -52.72 21.86
CA ASN A 524 -26.60 -52.65 23.28
C ASN A 524 -25.96 -53.75 24.14
N GLU A 525 -25.78 -54.96 23.61
CA GLU A 525 -25.18 -56.08 24.35
C GLU A 525 -23.71 -55.80 24.71
N THR A 526 -22.92 -55.33 23.74
CA THR A 526 -21.51 -54.98 23.96
C THR A 526 -21.35 -53.89 25.00
N TYR A 527 -22.14 -52.82 24.92
CA TYR A 527 -22.04 -51.72 25.88
C TYR A 527 -22.54 -52.10 27.27
N LYS A 528 -23.61 -52.90 27.38
CA LYS A 528 -24.04 -53.42 28.69
C LYS A 528 -22.94 -54.23 29.37
N LYS A 529 -22.21 -55.03 28.59
CA LYS A 529 -21.07 -55.81 29.10
C LYS A 529 -19.90 -54.91 29.52
N LEU A 530 -19.52 -53.96 28.67
CA LEU A 530 -18.48 -52.96 28.96
C LEU A 530 -18.80 -52.17 30.24
N PHE A 531 -20.02 -51.64 30.35
CA PHE A 531 -20.41 -50.88 31.54
C PHE A 531 -20.50 -51.78 32.77
N SER A 532 -20.97 -53.03 32.66
CA SER A 532 -20.92 -53.98 33.77
C SER A 532 -19.50 -54.19 34.31
N GLU A 533 -18.47 -54.17 33.46
CA GLU A 533 -17.07 -54.23 33.90
C GLU A 533 -16.60 -52.90 34.52
N LEU A 534 -16.99 -51.76 33.94
CA LEU A 534 -16.70 -50.43 34.50
C LEU A 534 -17.33 -50.22 35.88
N ASN A 535 -18.49 -50.83 36.14
CA ASN A 535 -19.22 -50.73 37.42
C ASN A 535 -18.41 -51.23 38.63
N ASN A 536 -17.38 -52.05 38.38
CA ASN A 536 -16.49 -52.52 39.45
C ASN A 536 -15.56 -51.42 39.98
N TYR A 537 -15.42 -50.30 39.24
CA TYR A 537 -14.44 -49.25 39.53
C TYR A 537 -15.08 -47.86 39.67
N ILE A 538 -16.19 -47.61 38.98
CA ILE A 538 -16.95 -46.36 39.02
C ILE A 538 -18.45 -46.64 38.96
N ASP A 539 -19.26 -45.76 39.53
CA ASP A 539 -20.72 -45.89 39.46
C ASP A 539 -21.22 -45.64 38.03
N ILE A 540 -22.12 -46.49 37.53
CA ILE A 540 -22.71 -46.39 36.19
C ILE A 540 -24.24 -46.23 36.25
N PRO A 541 -24.89 -45.65 35.22
CA PRO A 541 -26.34 -45.58 35.17
C PRO A 541 -26.97 -46.97 34.92
N ASN A 542 -28.16 -47.20 35.50
CA ASN A 542 -28.93 -48.45 35.33
C ASN A 542 -29.58 -48.60 33.94
N ASP A 543 -29.87 -47.49 33.25
CA ASP A 543 -30.49 -47.47 31.92
C ASP A 543 -29.45 -47.17 30.84
N ILE A 544 -29.01 -48.21 30.14
CA ILE A 544 -28.01 -48.15 29.06
C ILE A 544 -28.61 -48.75 27.79
N ASP A 545 -28.90 -47.89 26.82
CA ASP A 545 -29.36 -48.24 25.49
C ASP A 545 -28.66 -47.34 24.45
N VAL A 546 -27.48 -47.77 24.01
CA VAL A 546 -26.65 -46.99 23.07
C VAL A 546 -27.31 -46.86 21.70
N VAL A 547 -28.18 -47.79 21.30
CA VAL A 547 -28.91 -47.73 20.03
C VAL A 547 -29.99 -46.65 20.08
N ARG A 548 -30.76 -46.60 21.18
CA ARG A 548 -31.77 -45.56 21.45
C ARG A 548 -31.12 -44.19 21.61
N ASP A 549 -30.07 -44.10 22.42
CA ASP A 549 -29.44 -42.83 22.78
C ASP A 549 -28.48 -42.31 21.69
N ARG A 550 -28.29 -43.09 20.62
CA ARG A 550 -27.32 -42.81 19.56
C ARG A 550 -27.40 -41.40 18.98
N ILE A 551 -28.62 -40.92 18.73
CA ILE A 551 -28.86 -39.60 18.15
C ILE A 551 -28.42 -38.51 19.13
N HIS A 552 -28.88 -38.57 20.38
CA HIS A 552 -28.49 -37.63 21.44
C HIS A 552 -26.99 -37.62 21.69
N ILE A 553 -26.34 -38.80 21.66
CA ILE A 553 -24.87 -38.90 21.78
C ILE A 553 -24.21 -38.12 20.64
N LEU A 554 -24.64 -38.31 19.39
CA LEU A 554 -24.08 -37.60 18.24
C LEU A 554 -24.29 -36.08 18.31
N GLU A 555 -25.47 -35.61 18.72
CA GLU A 555 -25.82 -34.17 18.78
C GLU A 555 -24.88 -33.38 19.71
N ASN A 556 -24.44 -34.03 20.79
CA ASN A 556 -23.59 -33.41 21.79
C ASN A 556 -22.21 -33.00 21.22
N TYR A 557 -21.62 -33.80 20.33
CA TYR A 557 -20.25 -33.56 19.86
C TYR A 557 -20.11 -33.30 18.34
N ARG A 558 -21.13 -33.57 17.53
CA ARG A 558 -21.10 -33.27 16.09
C ARG A 558 -21.35 -31.80 15.82
N THR A 559 -20.74 -31.31 14.74
CA THR A 559 -20.93 -29.95 14.20
C THR A 559 -20.92 -29.93 12.68
N GLU A 560 -21.49 -28.87 12.12
CA GLU A 560 -21.63 -28.71 10.67
C GLU A 560 -20.28 -28.61 9.93
N LEU A 561 -20.20 -29.32 8.81
CA LEU A 561 -19.08 -29.43 7.89
C LEU A 561 -19.36 -28.57 6.65
N LYS A 562 -19.10 -27.27 6.76
CA LYS A 562 -19.49 -26.24 5.77
C LYS A 562 -19.37 -26.66 4.29
N ASN A 563 -18.17 -27.01 3.81
CA ASN A 563 -17.89 -27.14 2.37
C ASN A 563 -17.80 -28.58 1.83
N LYS A 564 -17.83 -29.60 2.69
CA LYS A 564 -17.67 -31.02 2.31
C LYS A 564 -18.76 -31.91 2.90
N SER A 565 -19.86 -31.31 3.34
CA SER A 565 -20.97 -32.07 3.91
C SER A 565 -21.81 -32.78 2.85
N VAL A 566 -22.61 -33.75 3.30
CA VAL A 566 -23.69 -34.34 2.52
C VAL A 566 -24.66 -33.26 2.07
N GLY A 567 -25.06 -32.34 2.96
CA GLY A 567 -26.03 -31.30 2.63
C GLY A 567 -25.56 -30.35 1.53
N THR A 568 -24.27 -30.02 1.49
CA THR A 568 -23.69 -29.16 0.44
C THR A 568 -23.51 -29.92 -0.88
N LEU A 569 -23.04 -31.17 -0.84
CA LEU A 569 -22.65 -31.93 -2.03
C LEU A 569 -23.79 -32.75 -2.65
N TYR A 570 -24.81 -33.10 -1.86
CA TYR A 570 -25.95 -33.93 -2.27
C TYR A 570 -27.27 -33.29 -1.81
N PRO A 571 -27.68 -32.14 -2.39
CA PRO A 571 -28.90 -31.43 -1.97
C PRO A 571 -30.18 -32.28 -2.04
N HIS A 572 -30.27 -33.22 -2.98
CA HIS A 572 -31.42 -34.12 -3.09
C HIS A 572 -31.58 -35.04 -1.86
N LEU A 573 -30.49 -35.39 -1.18
CA LEU A 573 -30.54 -36.19 0.05
C LEU A 573 -30.98 -35.38 1.27
N VAL A 574 -30.85 -34.05 1.22
CA VAL A 574 -31.39 -33.17 2.28
C VAL A 574 -32.91 -33.30 2.35
N LEU A 575 -33.57 -33.41 1.19
CA LEU A 575 -35.02 -33.61 1.09
C LEU A 575 -35.49 -34.96 1.64
N GLU A 576 -34.59 -35.95 1.66
CA GLU A 576 -34.87 -37.28 2.19
C GLU A 576 -34.44 -37.45 3.66
N TRP A 577 -33.92 -36.40 4.31
CA TRP A 577 -33.50 -36.45 5.70
C TRP A 577 -34.71 -36.40 6.63
N ASP A 578 -34.87 -37.39 7.52
CA ASP A 578 -35.96 -37.39 8.50
C ASP A 578 -35.59 -36.48 9.68
N THR A 579 -35.96 -35.20 9.59
CA THR A 579 -35.65 -34.17 10.60
C THR A 579 -36.27 -34.45 11.96
N GLU A 580 -37.42 -35.13 12.01
CA GLU A 580 -38.08 -35.48 13.26
C GLU A 580 -37.32 -36.59 14.00
N LYS A 581 -36.87 -37.63 13.29
CA LYS A 581 -36.20 -38.78 13.92
C LYS A 581 -34.69 -38.59 14.12
N ASN A 582 -34.07 -37.63 13.45
CA ASN A 582 -32.65 -37.32 13.59
C ASN A 582 -32.37 -36.18 14.58
N GLY A 583 -33.40 -35.57 15.17
CA GLY A 583 -33.24 -34.50 16.16
C GLY A 583 -32.47 -33.31 15.61
N LEU A 584 -31.44 -32.84 16.35
CA LEU A 584 -30.57 -31.73 15.98
C LEU A 584 -29.52 -32.09 14.92
N LEU A 585 -29.43 -33.36 14.51
CA LEU A 585 -28.50 -33.76 13.46
C LEU A 585 -28.96 -33.25 12.09
N THR A 586 -28.09 -32.51 11.42
CA THR A 586 -28.33 -32.02 10.06
C THR A 586 -27.49 -32.77 9.03
N PRO A 587 -27.92 -32.86 7.76
CA PRO A 587 -27.10 -33.37 6.66
C PRO A 587 -25.76 -32.62 6.51
N PHE A 588 -25.68 -31.41 7.06
CA PHE A 588 -24.48 -30.60 7.03
C PHE A 588 -23.41 -31.09 8.01
N MET A 589 -23.74 -31.93 9.01
CA MET A 589 -22.78 -32.43 10.00
C MET A 589 -21.95 -33.64 9.55
N PHE A 590 -22.23 -34.21 8.38
CA PHE A 590 -21.64 -35.47 7.92
C PHE A 590 -20.96 -35.34 6.56
N THR A 591 -19.86 -36.07 6.35
CA THR A 591 -19.24 -36.20 5.03
C THR A 591 -19.96 -37.27 4.19
N PRO A 592 -19.88 -37.20 2.84
CA PRO A 592 -20.51 -38.20 1.98
C PRO A 592 -20.05 -39.64 2.19
N GLY A 593 -18.82 -39.84 2.68
CA GLY A 593 -18.25 -41.15 2.98
C GLY A 593 -18.60 -41.70 4.36
N SER A 594 -19.43 -41.00 5.14
CA SER A 594 -19.76 -41.39 6.51
C SER A 594 -20.51 -42.74 6.56
N GLY A 595 -20.02 -43.67 7.39
CA GLY A 595 -20.70 -44.93 7.69
C GLY A 595 -21.92 -44.76 8.62
N GLU A 596 -22.17 -43.55 9.10
CA GLU A 596 -23.19 -43.26 10.11
C GLU A 596 -24.61 -43.60 9.63
N LYS A 597 -25.39 -44.30 10.48
CA LYS A 597 -26.77 -44.69 10.19
C LYS A 597 -27.73 -43.65 10.75
N VAL A 598 -28.46 -43.01 9.87
CA VAL A 598 -29.44 -41.96 10.18
C VAL A 598 -30.79 -42.33 9.59
N TRP A 599 -31.85 -41.68 10.04
CA TRP A 599 -33.19 -41.85 9.53
C TRP A 599 -33.40 -41.08 8.23
N TRP A 600 -34.03 -41.74 7.27
CA TRP A 600 -34.40 -41.18 5.98
C TRP A 600 -35.91 -41.31 5.80
N ILE A 601 -36.48 -40.34 5.10
CA ILE A 601 -37.88 -40.31 4.70
C ILE A 601 -37.95 -40.18 3.17
N CYS A 602 -38.86 -40.89 2.52
CA CYS A 602 -39.10 -40.75 1.09
C CYS A 602 -40.44 -40.06 0.84
N ASN A 603 -40.69 -39.67 -0.41
CA ASN A 603 -41.94 -39.00 -0.82
C ASN A 603 -43.22 -39.85 -0.56
N MET A 604 -43.08 -41.15 -0.32
CA MET A 604 -44.19 -42.04 0.08
C MET A 604 -44.31 -42.17 1.61
N ASN A 605 -43.64 -41.30 2.38
CA ASN A 605 -43.58 -41.27 3.85
C ASN A 605 -43.04 -42.54 4.52
N HIS A 606 -42.36 -43.42 3.79
CA HIS A 606 -41.64 -44.52 4.42
C HIS A 606 -40.40 -43.98 5.14
N ARG A 607 -40.23 -44.35 6.41
CA ARG A 607 -39.07 -43.98 7.23
C ARG A 607 -38.17 -45.17 7.45
N TRP A 608 -36.87 -45.05 7.19
CA TRP A 608 -35.91 -46.14 7.36
C TRP A 608 -34.54 -45.66 7.79
N GLN A 609 -33.78 -46.53 8.44
CA GLN A 609 -32.38 -46.26 8.75
C GLN A 609 -31.46 -46.80 7.64
N ALA A 610 -30.54 -45.97 7.19
CA ALA A 610 -29.48 -46.35 6.25
C ALA A 610 -28.21 -45.54 6.51
N SER A 611 -27.05 -46.11 6.14
CA SER A 611 -25.80 -45.37 6.25
C SER A 611 -25.72 -44.26 5.21
N ILE A 612 -25.14 -43.12 5.59
CA ILE A 612 -24.96 -41.96 4.71
C ILE A 612 -24.19 -42.34 3.43
N VAL A 613 -23.08 -43.09 3.56
CA VAL A 613 -22.30 -43.58 2.43
C VAL A 613 -23.09 -44.49 1.49
N SER A 614 -24.07 -45.24 2.01
CA SER A 614 -24.94 -46.04 1.15
C SER A 614 -25.87 -45.14 0.34
N ARG A 615 -26.44 -44.10 0.98
CA ARG A 615 -27.32 -43.14 0.29
C ARG A 615 -26.60 -42.34 -0.77
N THR A 616 -25.39 -41.84 -0.48
CA THR A 616 -24.57 -41.09 -1.44
C THR A 616 -24.08 -41.95 -2.61
N LYS A 617 -23.99 -43.27 -2.42
CA LYS A 617 -23.78 -44.28 -3.48
C LYS A 617 -25.06 -44.65 -4.26
N GLY A 618 -26.19 -44.04 -3.94
CA GLY A 618 -27.44 -44.18 -4.71
C GLY A 618 -28.43 -45.23 -4.19
N SER A 619 -28.30 -45.72 -2.96
CA SER A 619 -29.33 -46.60 -2.40
C SER A 619 -30.67 -45.88 -2.23
N LYS A 620 -31.75 -46.55 -2.67
CA LYS A 620 -33.12 -46.03 -2.66
C LYS A 620 -33.89 -46.53 -1.43
N CYS A 621 -35.06 -45.94 -1.19
CA CYS A 621 -35.98 -46.39 -0.15
C CYS A 621 -36.28 -47.89 -0.28
N PRO A 622 -35.98 -48.72 0.75
CA PRO A 622 -36.11 -50.17 0.66
C PRO A 622 -37.58 -50.62 0.60
N TYR A 623 -38.52 -49.81 1.09
CA TYR A 623 -39.95 -50.05 0.94
C TYR A 623 -40.41 -49.83 -0.50
N CYS A 624 -40.03 -48.71 -1.12
CA CYS A 624 -40.36 -48.40 -2.51
C CYS A 624 -39.70 -49.38 -3.50
N SER A 625 -38.50 -49.87 -3.18
CA SER A 625 -37.78 -50.87 -3.99
C SER A 625 -38.25 -52.32 -3.74
N GLY A 626 -39.29 -52.55 -2.92
CA GLY A 626 -39.82 -53.89 -2.62
C GLY A 626 -38.88 -54.79 -1.81
N ILE A 627 -37.83 -54.20 -1.20
CA ILE A 627 -36.88 -54.90 -0.33
C ILE A 627 -37.50 -55.14 1.05
N CYS A 628 -38.22 -54.17 1.60
CA CYS A 628 -38.95 -54.31 2.87
C CYS A 628 -40.41 -54.75 2.67
N VAL A 629 -40.97 -55.41 3.67
CA VAL A 629 -42.40 -55.77 3.73
C VAL A 629 -43.22 -54.52 4.04
N ILE A 630 -44.32 -54.37 3.31
CA ILE A 630 -45.42 -53.44 3.55
C ILE A 630 -46.65 -54.31 3.75
N ARG A 631 -47.13 -54.38 4.99
CA ARG A 631 -48.33 -55.13 5.37
C ARG A 631 -49.54 -54.64 4.56
N GLY A 632 -50.35 -55.57 4.05
CA GLY A 632 -51.49 -55.28 3.19
C GLY A 632 -51.13 -55.00 1.73
N LYS A 633 -49.85 -55.13 1.34
CA LYS A 633 -49.40 -54.80 -0.03
C LYS A 633 -48.49 -55.87 -0.65
N ASN A 634 -47.39 -56.22 0.02
CA ASN A 634 -46.40 -57.15 -0.54
C ASN A 634 -45.97 -58.27 0.43
N ASP A 635 -46.69 -58.43 1.53
CA ASP A 635 -46.53 -59.52 2.48
C ASP A 635 -47.15 -60.84 1.99
N LEU A 636 -46.80 -61.93 2.67
CA LEU A 636 -47.24 -63.28 2.33
C LEU A 636 -48.76 -63.45 2.51
N ALA A 637 -49.35 -62.88 3.57
CA ALA A 637 -50.79 -63.01 3.83
C ALA A 637 -51.62 -62.35 2.71
N THR A 638 -51.16 -61.18 2.23
CA THR A 638 -51.84 -60.45 1.16
C THR A 638 -51.67 -61.11 -0.20
N LEU A 639 -50.45 -61.54 -0.56
CA LEU A 639 -50.15 -62.02 -1.91
C LEU A 639 -50.45 -63.50 -2.14
N ARG A 640 -50.38 -64.33 -1.08
CA ARG A 640 -50.67 -65.78 -1.14
C ARG A 640 -51.44 -66.22 0.11
N PRO A 641 -52.70 -65.79 0.26
CA PRO A 641 -53.55 -66.17 1.39
C PRO A 641 -53.76 -67.69 1.47
N ASP A 642 -53.74 -68.39 0.33
CA ASP A 642 -53.79 -69.85 0.22
C ASP A 642 -52.61 -70.53 0.93
N ILE A 643 -51.39 -70.01 0.75
CA ILE A 643 -50.19 -70.52 1.43
C ILE A 643 -50.15 -70.04 2.88
N ALA A 644 -50.54 -68.79 3.14
CA ALA A 644 -50.58 -68.25 4.49
C ALA A 644 -51.55 -69.04 5.40
N ALA A 645 -52.61 -69.62 4.85
CA ALA A 645 -53.53 -70.50 5.58
C ALA A 645 -52.88 -71.80 6.08
N GLU A 646 -51.76 -72.21 5.48
CA GLU A 646 -50.99 -73.37 5.93
C GLU A 646 -49.89 -72.99 6.94
N TRP A 647 -49.90 -71.77 7.49
CA TRP A 647 -48.91 -71.34 8.47
C TRP A 647 -49.13 -72.02 9.82
N ASN A 648 -48.05 -72.49 10.46
CA ASN A 648 -48.15 -73.02 11.83
C ASN A 648 -47.84 -71.91 12.85
N ASP A 649 -48.89 -71.25 13.38
CA ASP A 649 -48.75 -70.12 14.30
C ASP A 649 -48.08 -70.48 15.63
N GLU A 650 -48.32 -71.69 16.15
CA GLU A 650 -47.75 -72.14 17.42
C GLU A 650 -46.23 -72.33 17.31
N LYS A 651 -45.78 -73.02 16.25
CA LYS A 651 -44.35 -73.35 16.07
C LYS A 651 -43.52 -72.20 15.51
N ASN A 652 -44.15 -71.19 14.90
CA ASN A 652 -43.45 -70.02 14.36
C ASN A 652 -43.41 -68.83 15.34
N GLY A 653 -44.10 -68.91 16.49
CA GLY A 653 -44.10 -67.88 17.53
C GLY A 653 -44.58 -66.52 17.02
N GLU A 654 -43.75 -65.49 17.21
CA GLU A 654 -44.05 -64.11 16.79
C GLU A 654 -43.98 -63.90 15.27
N LEU A 655 -43.44 -64.84 14.50
CA LEU A 655 -43.38 -64.72 13.04
C LEU A 655 -44.76 -64.95 12.43
N LYS A 656 -45.31 -63.89 11.82
CA LYS A 656 -46.60 -63.91 11.13
C LYS A 656 -46.46 -63.76 9.61
N PRO A 657 -47.34 -64.36 8.80
CA PRO A 657 -47.35 -64.19 7.34
C PRO A 657 -47.44 -62.72 6.89
N CYS A 658 -48.16 -61.89 7.64
CA CYS A 658 -48.33 -60.46 7.35
C CYS A 658 -47.06 -59.61 7.53
N ASN A 659 -45.99 -60.19 8.13
CA ASN A 659 -44.72 -59.52 8.39
C ASN A 659 -43.56 -60.06 7.53
N ILE A 660 -43.83 -60.92 6.54
CA ILE A 660 -42.80 -61.60 5.73
C ILE A 660 -43.14 -61.53 4.24
N LYS A 661 -42.13 -61.40 3.36
CA LYS A 661 -42.31 -61.42 1.90
C LYS A 661 -42.43 -62.85 1.37
N ILE A 662 -43.17 -63.01 0.27
CA ILE A 662 -43.29 -64.29 -0.45
C ILE A 662 -41.93 -64.86 -0.89
N LYS A 663 -40.93 -64.02 -1.22
CA LYS A 663 -39.59 -64.47 -1.65
C LYS A 663 -38.59 -64.73 -0.51
N SER A 664 -39.07 -64.80 0.74
CA SER A 664 -38.20 -64.99 1.91
C SER A 664 -37.52 -66.37 1.89
N ASN A 665 -36.23 -66.40 2.23
CA ASN A 665 -35.49 -67.65 2.42
C ASN A 665 -35.59 -68.21 3.85
N LYS A 666 -36.41 -67.59 4.71
CA LYS A 666 -36.66 -68.11 6.06
C LYS A 666 -37.32 -69.48 5.96
N LYS A 667 -36.80 -70.44 6.72
CA LYS A 667 -37.39 -71.76 6.93
C LYS A 667 -38.35 -71.68 8.09
N VAL A 668 -39.60 -72.06 7.86
CA VAL A 668 -40.70 -71.93 8.83
C VAL A 668 -41.53 -73.21 8.82
N TRP A 669 -42.31 -73.39 9.89
CA TRP A 669 -43.24 -74.50 10.02
C TRP A 669 -44.55 -74.25 9.28
N TRP A 670 -45.01 -75.26 8.55
CA TRP A 670 -46.27 -75.30 7.83
C TRP A 670 -47.14 -76.43 8.36
N LYS A 671 -48.46 -76.29 8.20
CA LYS A 671 -49.47 -77.29 8.55
C LYS A 671 -50.50 -77.36 7.43
N CYS A 672 -50.62 -78.49 6.75
CA CYS A 672 -51.59 -78.65 5.67
C CYS A 672 -52.97 -79.03 6.22
N LYS A 673 -53.99 -79.05 5.34
CA LYS A 673 -55.37 -79.43 5.68
C LYS A 673 -55.50 -80.86 6.22
N ASN A 674 -54.62 -81.78 5.80
CA ASN A 674 -54.60 -83.16 6.31
C ASN A 674 -53.86 -83.29 7.66
N GLY A 675 -53.46 -82.17 8.28
CA GLY A 675 -52.82 -82.15 9.59
C GLY A 675 -51.31 -82.37 9.59
N HIS A 676 -50.69 -82.68 8.45
CA HIS A 676 -49.23 -82.86 8.36
C HIS A 676 -48.50 -81.55 8.63
N GLU A 677 -47.44 -81.62 9.45
CA GLU A 677 -46.60 -80.48 9.80
C GLU A 677 -45.16 -80.66 9.30
N TRP A 678 -44.59 -79.65 8.65
CA TRP A 678 -43.22 -79.73 8.13
C TRP A 678 -42.55 -78.38 8.07
N GLN A 679 -41.22 -78.40 7.98
CA GLN A 679 -40.45 -77.18 7.73
C GLN A 679 -40.11 -77.03 6.25
N ALA A 680 -40.40 -75.87 5.69
CA ALA A 680 -39.96 -75.51 4.35
C ALA A 680 -39.60 -74.02 4.27
N ILE A 681 -38.74 -73.70 3.31
CA ILE A 681 -38.40 -72.31 2.97
C ILE A 681 -39.62 -71.64 2.32
N ILE A 682 -39.96 -70.42 2.75
CA ILE A 682 -41.12 -69.68 2.26
C ILE A 682 -41.09 -69.52 0.73
N SER A 683 -39.95 -69.12 0.15
CA SER A 683 -39.81 -68.98 -1.31
C SER A 683 -39.99 -70.28 -2.09
N ASN A 684 -39.76 -71.45 -1.49
CA ASN A 684 -40.04 -72.74 -2.13
C ASN A 684 -41.55 -73.03 -2.15
N ARG A 685 -42.28 -72.68 -1.08
CA ARG A 685 -43.74 -72.80 -1.03
C ARG A 685 -44.41 -71.87 -2.02
N THR A 686 -43.93 -70.62 -2.12
CA THR A 686 -44.61 -69.55 -2.88
C THR A 686 -44.19 -69.45 -4.34
N ASN A 687 -42.89 -69.52 -4.66
CA ASN A 687 -42.41 -69.34 -6.04
C ASN A 687 -42.30 -70.68 -6.78
N LYS A 688 -41.93 -71.75 -6.07
CA LYS A 688 -41.80 -73.11 -6.66
C LYS A 688 -43.04 -73.96 -6.45
N ASN A 689 -44.08 -73.41 -5.80
CA ASN A 689 -45.34 -74.09 -5.46
C ASN A 689 -45.14 -75.50 -4.87
N GLN A 690 -44.08 -75.68 -4.06
CA GLN A 690 -43.87 -76.95 -3.38
C GLN A 690 -44.94 -77.13 -2.29
N GLY A 691 -45.78 -78.16 -2.44
CA GLY A 691 -46.83 -78.51 -1.48
C GLY A 691 -46.30 -79.31 -0.29
N CYS A 692 -47.23 -79.91 0.47
CA CYS A 692 -46.90 -80.83 1.55
C CYS A 692 -46.15 -82.05 1.01
N PRO A 693 -44.95 -82.38 1.53
CA PRO A 693 -44.17 -83.52 1.06
C PRO A 693 -44.80 -84.87 1.43
N PHE A 694 -45.72 -84.88 2.40
CA PHE A 694 -46.42 -86.09 2.86
C PHE A 694 -47.64 -86.38 1.99
N CYS A 695 -48.49 -85.38 1.73
CA CYS A 695 -49.67 -85.55 0.85
C CYS A 695 -49.30 -86.00 -0.58
N LYS A 696 -48.14 -85.57 -1.09
CA LYS A 696 -47.66 -85.99 -2.42
C LYS A 696 -47.31 -87.49 -2.50
N LYS A 697 -46.99 -88.13 -1.37
CA LYS A 697 -46.72 -89.57 -1.31
C LYS A 697 -48.03 -90.36 -1.20
N ASP A 698 -49.00 -89.83 -0.43
CA ASP A 698 -50.31 -90.47 -0.26
C ASP A 698 -51.09 -90.55 -1.58
N ASP A 699 -51.01 -89.54 -2.45
CA ASP A 699 -51.64 -89.55 -3.80
C ASP A 699 -50.95 -90.49 -4.82
N SER A 700 -49.77 -91.04 -4.51
CA SER A 700 -49.02 -91.96 -5.39
C SER A 700 -49.16 -93.44 -5.01
N GLU A 701 -49.83 -93.72 -3.90
CA GLU A 701 -50.14 -95.09 -3.42
C GLU A 701 -51.65 -95.40 -3.43
N SER A 702 -52.46 -94.53 -4.05
CA SER A 702 -53.92 -94.67 -4.23
C SER A 702 -54.32 -95.08 -5.64
#